data_AF-A0A1T4LRG4-F1
#
_entry.id   AF-A0A1T4LRG4-F1
#
_cell.length_a   1.000
_cell.length_b   1.000
_cell.length_c   1.000
_cell.angle_alpha   90.00
_cell.angle_beta   90.00
_cell.angle_gamma   90.00
#
_symmetry.space_group_name_H-M   'P 1'
#
loop_
_entity.id
_entity.type
_entity.pdbx_description
1 polymer ?
#
loop_
_entity_poly.entity_id
_entity_poly.type
_entity_poly.pdbx_seq_one_letter_code
_entity_poly.pdbx_strand_id
1 'polypeptide(L)'
;MSRCSHCKTYSVFGFLLGVGAPLGWLLVRLVMFNDPGQTIFEQLLGDIVKDAEHRMLYLYMGVGTSFVLGTVGFLIGRTGDELQQRAHELDELHQEVASQKEVFENRFKVLDSNVKNFHQISSKIQTSLNLEEVLLLCAEGLHDVLGYERVNILMTAKNGRSLRFVTATGSKGREIEGLELPIDPSIGVIYRSISERKPYLIDDITRYDESYHLQPPHDRIEVLRSKNFIICPMVVKGEALGAFAIDNKRSRRALNESDLDTIMLFADQVANSITRINLLTSIDTLTSELESSFSFLLSHRDQYSLNVEDLKASIESVVDGAAVIASAAEGSTASVDETSTAVNEISVAIEEVSRNLDTLAGIVHQSASAMEEITGNITSVERSAAISHEVSSQVQAQTEEGRTAVNETIGSLAEIQHSVEESYAGITRLAEKSTRIENIVNVINDITKRTNLLALNASIIAAQAGEYGKSFGVVADEIRNLSLQTGHSTGEITGIIDEIMFESRHAADNITATKGLVVRGVELGHVMGETLQAIYDRSVCSMEMTSEIKQATEEQSLSVQMVARSMEDISSMTSQIFNGSKDQAKATRSIARAIETVKEMAHEMVQSTSSQVEDGRRIRRTVESVSAMVHQMFDNMEARRAQSSEVVKELESMKSTTCPL
;
A
#
# COMPACT_ATOMS: atom_id res chain seq x y z
N MET A 1 -6.39 55.21 -118.04
CA MET A 1 -7.71 55.15 -118.73
C MET A 1 -7.67 54.00 -119.75
N SER A 2 -7.86 52.77 -119.30
CA SER A 2 -8.14 51.62 -120.16
C SER A 2 -9.67 51.49 -120.26
N ARG A 3 -10.17 51.26 -121.48
CA ARG A 3 -11.60 51.17 -121.77
C ARG A 3 -12.20 49.97 -121.04
N CYS A 4 -13.11 50.18 -120.07
CA CYS A 4 -13.93 49.10 -119.53
C CYS A 4 -14.85 48.58 -120.65
N SER A 5 -14.41 47.53 -121.33
CA SER A 5 -15.15 46.90 -122.43
C SER A 5 -16.36 46.13 -121.90
N HIS A 6 -16.23 45.53 -120.71
CA HIS A 6 -17.24 44.63 -120.15
C HIS A 6 -18.36 45.36 -119.36
N CYS A 7 -18.13 46.58 -118.85
CA CYS A 7 -19.13 47.32 -118.08
C CYS A 7 -20.40 47.68 -118.90
N LYS A 8 -20.25 47.99 -120.20
CA LYS A 8 -21.39 48.39 -121.06
C LYS A 8 -22.26 47.19 -121.45
N THR A 9 -21.67 46.04 -121.74
CA THR A 9 -22.39 44.85 -122.19
C THR A 9 -23.28 44.27 -121.10
N TYR A 10 -22.77 44.15 -119.87
CA TYR A 10 -23.56 43.60 -118.75
C TYR A 10 -24.68 44.53 -118.26
N SER A 11 -24.47 45.86 -118.31
CA SER A 11 -25.52 46.83 -117.94
C SER A 11 -26.69 46.84 -118.93
N VAL A 12 -26.42 46.76 -120.24
CA VAL A 12 -27.46 46.70 -121.28
C VAL A 12 -28.28 45.42 -121.18
N PHE A 13 -27.63 44.28 -120.92
CA PHE A 13 -28.32 43.00 -120.78
C PHE A 13 -29.21 42.96 -119.53
N GLY A 14 -28.74 43.51 -118.40
CA GLY A 14 -29.54 43.63 -117.17
C GLY A 14 -30.76 44.54 -117.32
N PHE A 15 -30.63 45.65 -118.05
CA PHE A 15 -31.76 46.56 -118.33
C PHE A 15 -32.85 45.87 -119.18
N LEU A 16 -32.46 45.16 -120.24
CA LEU A 16 -33.37 44.42 -121.11
C LEU A 16 -34.15 43.31 -120.37
N LEU A 17 -33.47 42.60 -119.47
CA LEU A 17 -34.10 41.56 -118.63
C LEU A 17 -35.16 42.14 -117.68
N GLY A 18 -34.90 43.30 -117.08
CA GLY A 18 -35.87 43.95 -116.19
C GLY A 18 -37.12 44.46 -116.91
N VAL A 19 -37.02 44.90 -118.18
CA VAL A 19 -38.18 45.37 -118.95
C VAL A 19 -39.12 44.21 -119.29
N GLY A 20 -38.59 42.98 -119.41
CA GLY A 20 -39.39 41.77 -119.68
C GLY A 20 -40.08 41.15 -118.46
N ALA A 21 -39.74 41.57 -117.24
CA ALA A 21 -40.28 40.98 -116.01
C ALA A 21 -41.82 41.06 -115.86
N PRO A 22 -42.51 42.15 -116.27
CA PRO A 22 -43.98 42.22 -116.22
C PRO A 22 -44.67 41.19 -117.13
N LEU A 23 -44.07 40.88 -118.29
CA LEU A 23 -44.57 39.87 -119.22
C LEU A 23 -44.42 38.45 -118.66
N GLY A 24 -43.33 38.19 -117.93
CA GLY A 24 -43.12 36.92 -117.24
C GLY A 24 -44.15 36.69 -116.12
N TRP A 25 -44.48 37.74 -115.36
CA TRP A 25 -45.49 37.65 -114.29
C TRP A 25 -46.90 37.36 -114.82
N LEU A 26 -47.28 37.96 -115.95
CA LEU A 26 -48.55 37.66 -116.64
C LEU A 26 -48.67 36.17 -117.00
N LEU A 27 -47.58 35.57 -117.46
CA LEU A 27 -47.53 34.16 -117.83
C LEU A 27 -47.64 33.22 -116.62
N VAL A 28 -46.92 33.53 -115.53
CA VAL A 28 -46.94 32.72 -114.30
C VAL A 28 -48.31 32.77 -113.62
N ARG A 29 -48.97 33.92 -113.63
CA ARG A 29 -50.30 34.07 -113.01
C ARG A 29 -51.39 33.29 -113.75
N LEU A 30 -51.37 33.27 -115.08
CA LEU A 30 -52.31 32.49 -115.89
C LEU A 30 -52.24 30.99 -115.58
N VAL A 31 -51.04 30.49 -115.26
CA VAL A 31 -50.82 29.08 -114.92
C VAL A 31 -51.25 28.75 -113.49
N MET A 32 -51.11 29.67 -112.54
CA MET A 32 -51.38 29.39 -111.11
C MET A 32 -52.80 29.76 -110.63
N PHE A 33 -53.50 30.71 -111.26
CA PHE A 33 -54.77 31.25 -110.75
C PHE A 33 -55.82 31.41 -111.86
N ASN A 34 -56.27 30.29 -112.43
CA ASN A 34 -57.26 30.26 -113.49
C ASN A 34 -58.70 30.17 -112.92
N ASP A 35 -59.55 31.13 -113.25
CA ASP A 35 -60.95 31.23 -112.79
C ASP A 35 -61.94 30.89 -113.95
N PRO A 36 -62.69 29.78 -113.91
CA PRO A 36 -63.47 29.28 -115.06
C PRO A 36 -64.70 30.12 -115.45
N GLY A 37 -64.97 31.24 -114.76
CA GLY A 37 -66.09 32.14 -115.04
C GLY A 37 -65.80 33.31 -116.01
N GLN A 38 -64.58 33.50 -116.50
CA GLN A 38 -64.19 34.61 -117.40
C GLN A 38 -63.41 34.13 -118.63
N THR A 39 -63.42 34.90 -119.72
CA THR A 39 -62.66 34.55 -120.93
C THR A 39 -61.14 34.73 -120.73
N ILE A 40 -60.31 33.91 -121.39
CA ILE A 40 -58.84 33.94 -121.30
C ILE A 40 -58.27 35.35 -121.58
N PHE A 41 -58.91 36.12 -122.48
CA PHE A 41 -58.50 37.49 -122.81
C PHE A 41 -58.84 38.49 -121.70
N GLU A 42 -59.98 38.32 -121.00
CA GLU A 42 -60.33 39.12 -119.82
C GLU A 42 -59.45 38.82 -118.60
N GLN A 43 -58.93 37.60 -118.46
CA GLN A 43 -57.97 37.29 -117.39
C GLN A 43 -56.55 37.82 -117.65
N LEU A 44 -56.13 37.89 -118.92
CA LEU A 44 -54.80 38.38 -119.29
C LEU A 44 -54.72 39.92 -119.28
N LEU A 45 -55.80 40.60 -119.65
CA LEU A 45 -55.84 42.07 -119.79
C LEU A 45 -56.76 42.78 -118.78
N GLY A 46 -57.60 42.06 -118.04
CA GLY A 46 -58.58 42.64 -117.10
C GLY A 46 -57.94 43.42 -115.97
N ASP A 47 -56.80 42.96 -115.44
CA ASP A 47 -56.11 43.63 -114.33
C ASP A 47 -55.24 44.81 -114.79
N ILE A 48 -54.92 44.89 -116.08
CA ILE A 48 -54.25 46.05 -116.67
C ILE A 48 -55.24 47.19 -116.97
N VAL A 49 -56.55 46.90 -117.04
CA VAL A 49 -57.56 47.87 -117.51
C VAL A 49 -58.64 48.23 -116.47
N LYS A 50 -58.88 47.44 -115.41
CA LYS A 50 -60.00 47.69 -114.47
C LYS A 50 -59.80 48.81 -113.44
N ASP A 51 -58.58 49.14 -113.00
CA ASP A 51 -58.38 50.18 -111.97
C ASP A 51 -57.05 50.96 -112.13
N ALA A 52 -57.03 52.22 -111.68
CA ALA A 52 -55.86 53.11 -111.86
C ALA A 52 -54.63 52.68 -111.04
N GLU A 53 -54.83 52.04 -109.89
CA GLU A 53 -53.75 51.57 -109.01
C GLU A 53 -52.93 50.42 -109.60
N HIS A 54 -53.58 49.48 -110.32
CA HIS A 54 -52.88 48.32 -110.88
C HIS A 54 -51.94 48.70 -112.03
N ARG A 55 -52.30 49.69 -112.86
CA ARG A 55 -51.40 50.21 -113.92
C ARG A 55 -50.14 50.84 -113.35
N MET A 56 -50.25 51.56 -112.23
CA MET A 56 -49.10 52.12 -111.52
C MET A 56 -48.20 51.02 -110.95
N LEU A 57 -48.77 49.92 -110.43
CA LEU A 57 -48.02 48.80 -109.86
C LEU A 57 -47.16 48.08 -110.92
N TYR A 58 -47.71 47.82 -112.11
CA TYR A 58 -46.96 47.17 -113.19
C TYR A 58 -45.91 48.09 -113.83
N LEU A 59 -46.19 49.39 -113.94
CA LEU A 59 -45.20 50.39 -114.35
C LEU A 59 -44.06 50.49 -113.33
N TYR A 60 -44.37 50.44 -112.03
CA TYR A 60 -43.39 50.42 -110.95
C TYR A 60 -42.53 49.14 -110.96
N MET A 61 -43.13 47.96 -111.17
CA MET A 61 -42.37 46.72 -111.37
C MET A 61 -41.46 46.79 -112.60
N GLY A 62 -41.96 47.22 -113.76
CA GLY A 62 -41.14 47.27 -114.98
C GLY A 62 -39.97 48.24 -114.86
N VAL A 63 -40.23 49.48 -114.46
CA VAL A 63 -39.19 50.53 -114.38
C VAL A 63 -38.24 50.28 -113.19
N GLY A 64 -38.75 49.82 -112.05
CA GLY A 64 -37.95 49.53 -110.87
C GLY A 64 -36.99 48.36 -111.07
N THR A 65 -37.45 47.26 -111.69
CA THR A 65 -36.62 46.06 -111.88
C THR A 65 -35.53 46.27 -112.93
N SER A 66 -35.80 47.05 -113.99
CA SER A 66 -34.81 47.42 -115.00
C SER A 66 -33.68 48.28 -114.45
N PHE A 67 -34.00 49.24 -113.58
CA PHE A 67 -32.99 50.13 -113.02
C PHE A 67 -32.03 49.36 -112.11
N VAL A 68 -32.58 48.50 -111.22
CA VAL A 68 -31.78 47.69 -110.30
C VAL A 68 -30.87 46.71 -111.04
N LEU A 69 -31.40 45.93 -111.98
CA LEU A 69 -30.61 44.95 -112.74
C LEU A 69 -29.57 45.63 -113.64
N GLY A 70 -29.86 46.81 -114.19
CA GLY A 70 -28.91 47.61 -114.96
C GLY A 70 -27.73 48.11 -114.11
N THR A 71 -27.97 48.55 -112.87
CA THR A 71 -26.92 48.96 -111.92
C THR A 71 -26.09 47.79 -111.40
N VAL A 72 -26.71 46.64 -111.13
CA VAL A 72 -25.98 45.43 -110.69
C VAL A 72 -25.08 44.90 -111.80
N GLY A 73 -25.56 44.90 -113.05
CA GLY A 73 -24.75 44.52 -114.21
C GLY A 73 -23.52 45.43 -114.43
N PHE A 74 -23.65 46.73 -114.13
CA PHE A 74 -22.53 47.66 -114.19
C PHE A 74 -21.48 47.41 -113.09
N LEU A 75 -21.91 47.07 -111.87
CA LEU A 75 -21.01 46.76 -110.76
C LEU A 75 -20.20 45.47 -110.98
N ILE A 76 -20.83 44.42 -111.52
CA ILE A 76 -20.16 43.15 -111.84
C ILE A 76 -19.11 43.31 -112.94
N GLY A 77 -19.39 44.13 -113.97
CA GLY A 77 -18.42 44.43 -115.03
C GLY A 77 -17.20 45.20 -114.51
N ARG A 78 -17.37 46.04 -113.48
CA ARG A 78 -16.28 46.81 -112.89
C ARG A 78 -15.36 45.98 -111.98
N THR A 79 -15.91 45.05 -111.19
CA THR A 79 -15.10 44.17 -110.32
C THR A 79 -14.33 43.11 -111.09
N GLY A 80 -14.80 42.70 -112.27
CA GLY A 80 -14.07 41.76 -113.14
C GLY A 80 -12.76 42.35 -113.71
N ASP A 81 -12.80 43.58 -114.19
CA ASP A 81 -11.62 44.23 -114.80
C ASP A 81 -10.57 44.64 -113.73
N GLU A 82 -10.95 44.89 -112.47
CA GLU A 82 -10.01 45.17 -111.36
C GLU A 82 -9.22 43.92 -110.90
N LEU A 83 -9.79 42.72 -111.05
CA LEU A 83 -9.14 41.44 -110.70
C LEU A 83 -8.03 41.06 -111.66
N GLN A 84 -8.20 41.38 -112.95
CA GLN A 84 -7.24 40.99 -113.99
C GLN A 84 -5.99 41.88 -114.01
N GLN A 85 -6.10 43.12 -113.52
CA GLN A 85 -4.96 44.02 -113.37
C GLN A 85 -4.10 43.70 -112.13
N ARG A 86 -4.72 43.23 -111.02
CA ARG A 86 -3.98 42.75 -109.84
C ARG A 86 -3.24 41.42 -110.04
N ALA A 87 -3.63 40.62 -111.02
CA ALA A 87 -2.92 39.39 -111.37
C ALA A 87 -1.56 39.67 -112.05
N HIS A 88 -1.42 40.81 -112.74
CA HIS A 88 -0.18 41.12 -113.48
C HIS A 88 0.90 41.78 -112.60
N GLU A 89 0.50 42.56 -111.58
CA GLU A 89 1.42 43.10 -110.57
C GLU A 89 1.93 42.03 -109.58
N LEU A 90 1.22 40.90 -109.45
CA LEU A 90 1.64 39.77 -108.60
C LEU A 90 2.78 38.96 -109.24
N ASP A 91 2.86 38.89 -110.57
CA ASP A 91 3.90 38.14 -111.29
C ASP A 91 5.27 38.85 -111.25
N GLU A 92 5.32 40.19 -111.31
CA GLU A 92 6.57 40.94 -111.15
C GLU A 92 7.07 40.90 -109.69
N LEU A 93 6.18 40.87 -108.70
CA LEU A 93 6.56 40.67 -107.29
C LEU A 93 7.07 39.24 -107.01
N HIS A 94 6.52 38.24 -107.71
CA HIS A 94 6.97 36.85 -107.61
C HIS A 94 8.37 36.61 -108.17
N GLN A 95 8.82 37.39 -109.16
CA GLN A 95 10.16 37.25 -109.74
C GLN A 95 11.25 37.85 -108.84
N GLU A 96 10.97 38.95 -108.14
CA GLU A 96 11.86 39.54 -107.14
C GLU A 96 11.94 38.65 -105.88
N VAL A 97 10.80 38.07 -105.44
CA VAL A 97 10.74 37.14 -104.30
C VAL A 97 11.34 35.77 -104.63
N ALA A 98 11.26 35.28 -105.87
CA ALA A 98 11.88 34.00 -106.25
C ALA A 98 13.41 34.02 -106.13
N SER A 99 14.06 35.14 -106.46
CA SER A 99 15.52 35.27 -106.33
C SER A 99 15.97 35.31 -104.86
N GLN A 100 15.18 35.92 -103.96
CA GLN A 100 15.43 35.85 -102.52
C GLN A 100 15.04 34.48 -101.92
N LYS A 101 14.00 33.83 -102.46
CA LYS A 101 13.50 32.52 -102.01
C LYS A 101 14.47 31.38 -102.32
N GLU A 102 15.17 31.41 -103.46
CA GLU A 102 16.16 30.37 -103.80
C GLU A 102 17.40 30.43 -102.88
N VAL A 103 17.79 31.62 -102.43
CA VAL A 103 18.85 31.84 -101.42
C VAL A 103 18.38 31.44 -100.00
N PHE A 104 17.07 31.54 -99.71
CA PHE A 104 16.48 31.14 -98.42
C PHE A 104 16.13 29.64 -98.33
N GLU A 105 15.63 29.01 -99.40
CA GLU A 105 15.28 27.58 -99.45
C GLU A 105 16.52 26.68 -99.36
N ASN A 106 17.65 27.07 -99.95
CA ASN A 106 18.91 26.34 -99.76
C ASN A 106 19.48 26.48 -98.35
N ARG A 107 19.24 27.60 -97.66
CA ARG A 107 19.57 27.76 -96.23
C ARG A 107 18.62 26.96 -95.32
N PHE A 108 17.33 26.83 -95.67
CA PHE A 108 16.32 26.14 -94.86
C PHE A 108 16.37 24.60 -94.99
N LYS A 109 16.71 24.04 -96.16
CA LYS A 109 16.87 22.58 -96.33
C LYS A 109 18.05 21.99 -95.55
N VAL A 110 19.14 22.76 -95.37
CA VAL A 110 20.26 22.35 -94.51
C VAL A 110 19.91 22.49 -93.02
N LEU A 111 19.00 23.39 -92.66
CA LEU A 111 18.51 23.55 -91.28
C LEU A 111 17.51 22.44 -90.87
N ASP A 112 16.58 22.04 -91.76
CA ASP A 112 15.56 21.00 -91.49
C ASP A 112 16.17 19.58 -91.34
N SER A 113 17.21 19.26 -92.12
CA SER A 113 17.93 17.99 -91.99
C SER A 113 18.67 17.86 -90.65
N ASN A 114 19.22 18.96 -90.12
CA ASN A 114 19.92 18.95 -88.83
C ASN A 114 18.95 18.83 -87.65
N VAL A 115 17.75 19.42 -87.73
CA VAL A 115 16.71 19.33 -86.68
C VAL A 115 16.08 17.92 -86.60
N LYS A 116 15.82 17.27 -87.74
CA LYS A 116 15.30 15.87 -87.74
C LYS A 116 16.30 14.87 -87.14
N ASN A 117 17.58 15.01 -87.48
CA ASN A 117 18.61 14.13 -86.93
C ASN A 117 18.84 14.40 -85.43
N PHE A 118 18.75 15.66 -84.98
CA PHE A 118 18.75 16.02 -83.56
C PHE A 118 17.61 15.33 -82.78
N HIS A 119 16.39 15.32 -83.32
CA HIS A 119 15.23 14.67 -82.68
C HIS A 119 15.40 13.14 -82.51
N GLN A 120 15.99 12.44 -83.47
CA GLN A 120 16.25 11.01 -83.36
C GLN A 120 17.30 10.69 -82.28
N ILE A 121 18.37 11.48 -82.19
CA ILE A 121 19.42 11.30 -81.18
C ILE A 121 18.89 11.67 -79.79
N SER A 122 18.17 12.79 -79.66
CA SER A 122 17.54 13.22 -78.41
C SER A 122 16.53 12.17 -77.90
N SER A 123 15.73 11.55 -78.77
CA SER A 123 14.82 10.47 -78.37
C SER A 123 15.55 9.24 -77.85
N LYS A 124 16.68 8.85 -78.45
CA LYS A 124 17.49 7.70 -77.97
C LYS A 124 18.20 8.00 -76.64
N ILE A 125 18.72 9.21 -76.48
CA ILE A 125 19.29 9.71 -75.21
C ILE A 125 18.26 9.68 -74.08
N GLN A 126 17.00 9.99 -74.39
CA GLN A 126 15.92 10.01 -73.40
C GLN A 126 15.43 8.61 -73.01
N THR A 127 15.64 7.57 -73.82
CA THR A 127 15.21 6.20 -73.50
C THR A 127 16.28 5.38 -72.78
N SER A 128 17.57 5.71 -72.96
CA SER A 128 18.65 4.96 -72.32
C SER A 128 18.72 5.22 -70.80
N LEU A 129 18.93 4.14 -70.05
CA LEU A 129 19.14 4.14 -68.60
C LEU A 129 20.62 3.96 -68.24
N ASN A 130 21.50 3.91 -69.24
CA ASN A 130 22.95 3.79 -69.05
C ASN A 130 23.63 5.12 -69.39
N LEU A 131 24.30 5.71 -68.40
CA LEU A 131 24.99 6.98 -68.56
C LEU A 131 26.08 6.95 -69.63
N GLU A 132 26.83 5.85 -69.74
CA GLU A 132 27.89 5.73 -70.75
C GLU A 132 27.32 5.71 -72.17
N GLU A 133 26.18 5.04 -72.36
CA GLU A 133 25.46 4.99 -73.63
C GLU A 133 24.88 6.37 -74.01
N VAL A 134 24.29 7.09 -73.05
CA VAL A 134 23.80 8.45 -73.24
C VAL A 134 24.92 9.39 -73.70
N LEU A 135 26.09 9.33 -73.04
CA LEU A 135 27.25 10.17 -73.36
C LEU A 135 27.83 9.84 -74.75
N LEU A 136 27.91 8.56 -75.09
CA LEU A 136 28.37 8.11 -76.40
C LEU A 136 27.45 8.59 -77.53
N LEU A 137 26.14 8.42 -77.38
CA LEU A 137 25.13 8.88 -78.35
C LEU A 137 25.17 10.40 -78.57
N CYS A 138 25.46 11.18 -77.51
CA CYS A 138 25.66 12.62 -77.63
C CYS A 138 26.92 12.97 -78.42
N ALA A 139 28.04 12.28 -78.17
CA ALA A 139 29.29 12.55 -78.86
C ALA A 139 29.24 12.18 -80.34
N GLU A 140 28.64 11.03 -80.68
CA GLU A 140 28.37 10.64 -82.06
C GLU A 140 27.40 11.61 -82.74
N GLY A 141 26.35 12.06 -82.04
CA GLY A 141 25.42 13.04 -82.58
C GLY A 141 26.04 14.41 -82.88
N LEU A 142 26.95 14.87 -82.04
CA LEU A 142 27.70 16.11 -82.27
C LEU A 142 28.73 15.94 -83.40
N HIS A 143 29.37 14.78 -83.52
CA HIS A 143 30.40 14.52 -84.55
C HIS A 143 29.80 14.21 -85.94
N ASP A 144 28.99 13.16 -86.04
CA ASP A 144 28.54 12.59 -87.31
C ASP A 144 27.34 13.34 -87.91
N VAL A 145 26.47 13.88 -87.05
CA VAL A 145 25.23 14.54 -87.49
C VAL A 145 25.38 16.05 -87.61
N LEU A 146 25.98 16.70 -86.62
CA LEU A 146 26.20 18.17 -86.65
C LEU A 146 27.53 18.56 -87.33
N GLY A 147 28.38 17.58 -87.62
CA GLY A 147 29.58 17.73 -88.44
C GLY A 147 30.75 18.40 -87.71
N TYR A 148 30.77 18.40 -86.38
CA TYR A 148 31.92 18.88 -85.61
C TYR A 148 33.08 17.89 -85.70
N GLU A 149 34.29 18.34 -85.99
CA GLU A 149 35.38 17.40 -86.26
C GLU A 149 35.87 16.64 -85.05
N ARG A 150 35.90 17.26 -83.88
CA ARG A 150 36.32 16.61 -82.63
C ARG A 150 35.34 16.95 -81.54
N VAL A 151 34.82 15.91 -80.88
CA VAL A 151 33.93 16.03 -79.73
C VAL A 151 34.53 15.24 -78.60
N ASN A 152 35.00 15.94 -77.57
CA ASN A 152 35.51 15.32 -76.36
C ASN A 152 34.53 15.57 -75.22
N ILE A 153 34.18 14.51 -74.49
CA ILE A 153 33.39 14.64 -73.26
C ILE A 153 34.28 14.30 -72.09
N LEU A 154 34.38 15.26 -71.18
CA LEU A 154 35.07 15.17 -69.91
C LEU A 154 34.02 15.01 -68.82
N MET A 155 34.16 14.01 -67.94
CA MET A 155 33.30 13.85 -66.77
C MET A 155 34.14 13.93 -65.50
N THR A 156 33.59 14.52 -64.45
CA THR A 156 34.23 14.59 -63.14
C THR A 156 34.38 13.17 -62.59
N ALA A 157 35.60 12.80 -62.19
CA ALA A 157 35.87 11.51 -61.55
C ALA A 157 35.19 11.43 -60.18
N LYS A 158 34.99 10.21 -59.64
CA LYS A 158 34.34 9.99 -58.32
C LYS A 158 34.99 10.75 -57.16
N ASN A 159 36.24 11.19 -57.30
CA ASN A 159 36.98 11.97 -56.31
C ASN A 159 36.64 13.48 -56.32
N GLY A 160 35.88 13.97 -57.32
CA GLY A 160 35.49 15.38 -57.48
C GLY A 160 36.63 16.34 -57.83
N ARG A 161 37.85 15.84 -58.08
CA ARG A 161 39.08 16.64 -58.19
C ARG A 161 39.77 16.53 -59.55
N SER A 162 39.40 15.55 -60.36
CA SER A 162 39.89 15.38 -61.72
C SER A 162 38.73 15.20 -62.71
N LEU A 163 38.97 15.57 -63.97
CA LEU A 163 38.13 15.28 -65.11
C LEU A 163 38.75 14.16 -65.90
N ARG A 164 37.95 13.14 -66.18
CA ARG A 164 38.33 11.99 -66.98
C ARG A 164 37.67 12.12 -68.34
N PHE A 165 38.41 11.80 -69.39
CA PHE A 165 37.81 11.64 -70.71
C PHE A 165 36.92 10.40 -70.73
N VAL A 166 35.64 10.59 -71.08
CA VAL A 166 34.67 9.48 -71.19
C VAL A 166 34.42 9.10 -72.63
N THR A 167 34.44 10.06 -73.55
CA THR A 167 34.42 9.76 -74.99
C THR A 167 35.13 10.86 -75.78
N ALA A 168 35.68 10.50 -76.95
CA ALA A 168 36.46 11.39 -77.81
C ALA A 168 36.28 11.00 -79.28
N THR A 169 35.25 11.53 -79.92
CA THR A 169 34.88 11.22 -81.31
C THR A 169 35.64 12.15 -82.28
N GLY A 170 36.14 11.61 -83.40
CA GLY A 170 36.84 12.39 -84.45
C GLY A 170 38.36 12.56 -84.29
N SER A 171 38.97 11.89 -83.31
CA SER A 171 40.43 11.79 -83.12
C SER A 171 40.94 10.37 -83.41
N LYS A 172 42.22 10.18 -83.76
CA LYS A 172 42.79 8.82 -83.94
C LYS A 172 42.92 8.17 -82.55
N GLY A 173 41.92 7.40 -82.16
CA GLY A 173 41.68 6.95 -80.78
C GLY A 173 42.66 5.92 -80.19
N ARG A 174 43.88 6.34 -79.82
CA ARG A 174 44.75 5.55 -78.91
C ARG A 174 45.48 6.35 -77.81
N GLU A 175 45.24 7.65 -77.67
CA GLU A 175 45.96 8.51 -76.70
C GLU A 175 45.09 9.04 -75.52
N ILE A 176 43.85 8.55 -75.37
CA ILE A 176 42.82 9.21 -74.53
C ILE A 176 42.26 8.29 -73.42
N GLU A 177 42.46 6.97 -73.52
CA GLU A 177 42.05 6.04 -72.46
C GLU A 177 42.89 6.24 -71.20
N GLY A 178 42.24 6.59 -70.09
CA GLY A 178 42.88 6.76 -68.78
C GLY A 178 43.52 8.14 -68.54
N LEU A 179 43.34 9.12 -69.43
CA LEU A 179 43.82 10.48 -69.23
C LEU A 179 42.90 11.24 -68.26
N GLU A 180 43.48 11.74 -67.15
CA GLU A 180 42.80 12.58 -66.18
C GLU A 180 43.44 13.97 -66.10
N LEU A 181 42.60 14.99 -66.06
CA LEU A 181 42.97 16.39 -65.94
C LEU A 181 42.60 16.90 -64.54
N PRO A 182 43.48 17.57 -63.81
CA PRO A 182 43.12 18.16 -62.52
C PRO A 182 42.16 19.34 -62.72
N ILE A 183 41.11 19.45 -61.88
CA ILE A 183 40.19 20.60 -61.90
C ILE A 183 40.84 21.76 -61.14
N ASP A 184 41.84 22.38 -61.76
CA ASP A 184 42.53 23.56 -61.25
C ASP A 184 42.87 24.54 -62.39
N PRO A 185 43.34 25.77 -62.10
CA PRO A 185 43.62 26.76 -63.13
C PRO A 185 44.61 26.32 -64.23
N SER A 186 45.36 25.23 -64.07
CA SER A 186 46.31 24.72 -65.07
C SER A 186 45.66 24.23 -66.36
N ILE A 187 44.38 23.86 -66.32
CA ILE A 187 43.62 23.42 -67.51
C ILE A 187 42.84 24.57 -68.18
N GLY A 188 43.15 25.82 -67.84
CA GLY A 188 42.73 27.02 -68.55
C GLY A 188 41.21 27.17 -68.66
N VAL A 189 40.72 27.38 -69.89
CA VAL A 189 39.27 27.58 -70.16
C VAL A 189 38.41 26.41 -69.67
N ILE A 190 38.93 25.17 -69.65
CA ILE A 190 38.17 23.99 -69.17
C ILE A 190 37.84 24.16 -67.68
N TYR A 191 38.82 24.59 -66.88
CA TYR A 191 38.60 24.87 -65.45
C TYR A 191 37.63 26.02 -65.24
N ARG A 192 37.76 27.12 -65.99
CA ARG A 192 36.83 28.24 -65.89
C ARG A 192 35.40 27.83 -66.27
N SER A 193 35.23 27.05 -67.33
CA SER A 193 33.91 26.56 -67.74
C SER A 193 33.22 25.73 -66.66
N ILE A 194 33.97 24.86 -65.99
CA ILE A 194 33.43 23.98 -64.95
C ILE A 194 33.24 24.72 -63.62
N SER A 195 34.18 25.60 -63.24
CA SER A 195 34.12 26.39 -62.01
C SER A 195 33.05 27.49 -62.07
N GLU A 196 33.00 28.25 -63.17
CA GLU A 196 32.04 29.33 -63.39
C GLU A 196 30.68 28.80 -63.89
N ARG A 197 30.61 27.53 -64.31
CA ARG A 197 29.39 26.85 -64.81
C ARG A 197 28.80 27.55 -66.03
N LYS A 198 29.67 28.10 -66.87
CA LYS A 198 29.31 28.84 -68.07
C LYS A 198 29.98 28.24 -69.31
N PRO A 199 29.28 28.23 -70.45
CA PRO A 199 29.88 27.83 -71.70
C PRO A 199 30.82 28.95 -72.21
N TYR A 200 31.91 28.56 -72.86
CA TYR A 200 32.86 29.46 -73.47
C TYR A 200 33.00 29.12 -74.95
N LEU A 201 32.74 30.11 -75.79
CA LEU A 201 33.08 30.09 -77.22
C LEU A 201 34.39 30.86 -77.40
N ILE A 202 35.46 30.16 -77.78
CA ILE A 202 36.77 30.74 -78.01
C ILE A 202 37.02 30.82 -79.51
N ASP A 203 36.99 32.03 -80.07
CA ASP A 203 37.27 32.23 -81.51
C ASP A 203 38.76 32.11 -81.85
N ASP A 204 39.63 32.66 -80.98
CA ASP A 204 41.08 32.57 -81.08
C ASP A 204 41.69 32.68 -79.68
N ILE A 205 42.16 31.56 -79.14
CA ILE A 205 42.71 31.48 -77.79
C ILE A 205 43.89 32.44 -77.54
N THR A 206 44.65 32.80 -78.58
CA THR A 206 45.85 33.67 -78.46
C THR A 206 45.55 35.10 -78.05
N ARG A 207 44.29 35.53 -78.16
CA ARG A 207 43.82 36.87 -77.78
C ARG A 207 43.36 36.96 -76.32
N TYR A 208 43.26 35.83 -75.65
CA TYR A 208 42.83 35.75 -74.26
C TYR A 208 44.05 35.78 -73.32
N ASP A 209 43.79 36.08 -72.06
CA ASP A 209 44.82 36.14 -71.01
C ASP A 209 45.44 34.75 -70.73
N GLU A 210 46.64 34.68 -70.13
CA GLU A 210 47.31 33.41 -69.78
C GLU A 210 46.41 32.48 -68.93
N SER A 211 45.50 33.05 -68.14
CA SER A 211 44.53 32.29 -67.34
C SER A 211 43.49 31.49 -68.15
N TYR A 212 43.40 31.69 -69.46
CA TYR A 212 42.57 30.88 -70.38
C TYR A 212 43.39 29.75 -71.02
N HIS A 213 44.72 29.84 -71.00
CA HIS A 213 45.58 28.90 -71.69
C HIS A 213 45.81 27.63 -70.87
N LEU A 214 45.95 26.49 -71.58
CA LEU A 214 46.45 25.26 -70.98
C LEU A 214 47.90 25.47 -70.56
N GLN A 215 48.22 25.14 -69.32
CA GLN A 215 49.56 25.22 -68.76
C GLN A 215 50.31 23.88 -68.92
N PRO A 216 51.66 23.87 -68.94
CA PRO A 216 52.42 22.63 -68.99
C PRO A 216 52.16 21.72 -67.78
N PRO A 217 51.98 20.40 -67.93
CA PRO A 217 52.19 19.60 -69.16
C PRO A 217 50.93 19.45 -70.05
N HIS A 218 49.80 20.04 -69.69
CA HIS A 218 48.51 19.86 -70.38
C HIS A 218 48.45 20.56 -71.74
N ASP A 219 49.26 21.60 -71.95
CA ASP A 219 49.49 22.27 -73.24
C ASP A 219 50.00 21.34 -74.35
N ARG A 220 50.65 20.22 -73.97
CA ARG A 220 51.17 19.20 -74.89
C ARG A 220 50.13 18.20 -75.35
N ILE A 221 48.93 18.19 -74.77
CA ILE A 221 47.87 17.24 -75.11
C ILE A 221 47.28 17.62 -76.48
N GLU A 222 47.58 16.83 -77.50
CA GLU A 222 47.22 17.17 -78.89
C GLU A 222 45.70 17.23 -79.12
N VAL A 223 44.93 16.49 -78.31
CA VAL A 223 43.47 16.40 -78.36
C VAL A 223 42.80 17.70 -77.89
N LEU A 224 43.41 18.42 -76.95
CA LEU A 224 42.89 19.69 -76.42
C LEU A 224 43.49 20.92 -77.11
N ARG A 225 44.50 20.72 -77.95
CA ARG A 225 45.20 21.83 -78.62
C ARG A 225 44.45 22.31 -79.85
N SER A 226 43.54 23.26 -79.68
CA SER A 226 42.88 24.00 -80.76
C SER A 226 42.99 25.52 -80.55
N LYS A 227 42.95 26.28 -81.64
CA LYS A 227 42.90 27.75 -81.59
C LYS A 227 41.48 28.28 -81.43
N ASN A 228 40.51 27.57 -82.02
CA ASN A 228 39.09 27.88 -81.96
C ASN A 228 38.35 26.63 -81.45
N PHE A 229 37.59 26.77 -80.36
CA PHE A 229 36.87 25.66 -79.74
C PHE A 229 35.74 26.18 -78.83
N ILE A 230 34.78 25.29 -78.54
CA ILE A 230 33.72 25.51 -77.56
C ILE A 230 33.96 24.58 -76.37
N ILE A 231 33.82 25.11 -75.16
CA ILE A 231 33.68 24.31 -73.95
C ILE A 231 32.33 24.60 -73.33
N CYS A 232 31.50 23.58 -73.20
CA CYS A 232 30.17 23.68 -72.62
C CYS A 232 30.07 22.76 -71.40
N PRO A 233 29.82 23.28 -70.18
CA PRO A 233 29.70 22.45 -69.00
C PRO A 233 28.34 21.74 -69.00
N MET A 234 28.32 20.54 -68.45
CA MET A 234 27.09 19.80 -68.15
C MET A 234 26.71 20.05 -66.69
N VAL A 235 25.65 20.82 -66.47
CA VAL A 235 25.26 21.24 -65.12
C VAL A 235 24.01 20.50 -64.67
N VAL A 236 24.11 19.72 -63.60
CA VAL A 236 22.98 19.04 -62.96
C VAL A 236 22.77 19.63 -61.57
N LYS A 237 21.56 20.14 -61.29
CA LYS A 237 21.20 20.74 -59.99
C LYS A 237 22.21 21.80 -59.49
N GLY A 238 22.83 22.53 -60.41
CA GLY A 238 23.79 23.59 -60.10
C GLY A 238 25.24 23.11 -59.94
N GLU A 239 25.55 21.83 -60.10
CA GLU A 239 26.93 21.32 -60.12
C GLU A 239 27.35 20.91 -61.54
N ALA A 240 28.57 21.31 -61.94
CA ALA A 240 29.14 20.88 -63.21
C ALA A 240 29.70 19.46 -63.08
N LEU A 241 29.03 18.49 -63.70
CA LEU A 241 29.41 17.07 -63.65
C LEU A 241 30.39 16.67 -64.76
N GLY A 242 30.63 17.57 -65.71
CA GLY A 242 31.50 17.36 -66.85
C GLY A 242 31.44 18.53 -67.82
N ALA A 243 32.12 18.42 -68.96
CA ALA A 243 32.05 19.38 -70.04
C ALA A 243 32.23 18.72 -71.41
N PHE A 244 31.50 19.23 -72.39
CA PHE A 244 31.76 19.03 -73.81
C PHE A 244 32.86 19.99 -74.25
N ALA A 245 33.92 19.47 -74.86
CA ALA A 245 34.98 20.25 -75.49
C ALA A 245 35.02 19.90 -76.98
N ILE A 246 34.67 20.88 -77.82
CA ILE A 246 34.40 20.66 -79.25
C ILE A 246 35.24 21.60 -80.08
N ASP A 247 35.87 21.09 -81.14
CA ASP A 247 36.69 21.88 -82.06
C ASP A 247 36.59 21.45 -83.53
N ASN A 248 37.00 22.37 -84.42
CA ASN A 248 37.10 22.17 -85.88
C ASN A 248 38.55 22.37 -86.36
N LYS A 249 39.51 21.64 -85.78
CA LYS A 249 40.95 21.88 -85.96
C LYS A 249 41.48 21.78 -87.40
N ARG A 250 40.93 20.92 -88.26
CA ARG A 250 41.43 20.68 -89.63
C ARG A 250 40.71 21.54 -90.68
N SER A 251 39.39 21.61 -90.63
CA SER A 251 38.59 22.43 -91.56
C SER A 251 38.67 23.93 -91.28
N ARG A 252 39.06 24.33 -90.06
CA ARG A 252 39.07 25.74 -89.61
C ARG A 252 37.73 26.47 -89.80
N ARG A 253 36.61 25.72 -89.78
CA ARG A 253 35.27 26.31 -89.74
C ARG A 253 35.13 27.13 -88.46
N ALA A 254 34.80 28.42 -88.58
CA ALA A 254 34.51 29.28 -87.44
C ALA A 254 33.29 28.73 -86.67
N LEU A 255 33.44 28.58 -85.36
CA LEU A 255 32.34 28.26 -84.45
C LEU A 255 31.61 29.55 -84.09
N ASN A 256 30.29 29.54 -84.14
CA ASN A 256 29.46 30.72 -83.89
C ASN A 256 28.53 30.50 -82.68
N GLU A 257 27.83 31.55 -82.23
CA GLU A 257 26.88 31.46 -81.11
C GLU A 257 25.78 30.39 -81.32
N SER A 258 25.32 30.17 -82.57
CA SER A 258 24.35 29.11 -82.88
C SER A 258 24.89 27.70 -82.64
N ASP A 259 26.21 27.49 -82.77
CA ASP A 259 26.86 26.21 -82.48
C ASP A 259 26.91 25.99 -80.95
N LEU A 260 27.16 27.06 -80.18
CA LEU A 260 27.13 27.06 -78.71
C LEU A 260 25.76 26.66 -78.16
N ASP A 261 24.67 27.27 -78.66
CA ASP A 261 23.29 26.96 -78.25
C ASP A 261 22.93 25.49 -78.49
N THR A 262 23.40 24.93 -79.60
CA THR A 262 23.15 23.53 -79.95
C THR A 262 23.86 22.57 -78.98
N ILE A 263 25.09 22.89 -78.59
CA ILE A 263 25.86 22.09 -77.63
C ILE A 263 25.26 22.20 -76.23
N MET A 264 24.82 23.39 -75.82
CA MET A 264 24.11 23.59 -74.56
C MET A 264 22.85 22.72 -74.48
N LEU A 265 22.10 22.61 -75.57
CA LEU A 265 20.91 21.76 -75.61
C LEU A 265 21.26 20.28 -75.38
N PHE A 266 22.35 19.77 -75.95
CA PHE A 266 22.84 18.41 -75.64
C PHE A 266 23.31 18.27 -74.20
N ALA A 267 24.02 19.27 -73.67
CA ALA A 267 24.47 19.28 -72.29
C ALA A 267 23.29 19.20 -71.30
N ASP A 268 22.20 19.91 -71.57
CA ASP A 268 20.95 19.86 -70.80
C ASP A 268 20.23 18.51 -70.94
N GLN A 269 20.22 17.89 -72.13
CA GLN A 269 19.64 16.56 -72.31
C GLN A 269 20.38 15.51 -71.48
N VAL A 270 21.72 15.54 -71.47
CA VAL A 270 22.51 14.63 -70.63
C VAL A 270 22.27 14.91 -69.15
N ALA A 271 22.20 16.19 -68.74
CA ALA A 271 21.93 16.57 -67.38
C ALA A 271 20.57 16.03 -66.86
N ASN A 272 19.54 16.08 -67.70
CA ASN A 272 18.24 15.51 -67.40
C ASN A 272 18.27 13.97 -67.32
N SER A 273 18.96 13.29 -68.23
CA SER A 273 19.13 11.83 -68.19
C SER A 273 19.89 11.38 -66.94
N ILE A 274 20.95 12.07 -66.53
CA ILE A 274 21.67 11.79 -65.26
C ILE A 274 20.73 11.92 -64.06
N THR A 275 19.93 12.99 -64.01
CA THR A 275 18.97 13.22 -62.92
C THR A 275 17.93 12.10 -62.85
N ARG A 276 17.44 11.65 -64.00
CA ARG A 276 16.46 10.54 -64.10
C ARG A 276 17.04 9.21 -63.65
N ILE A 277 18.24 8.85 -64.10
CA ILE A 277 18.91 7.60 -63.72
C ILE A 277 19.15 7.56 -62.20
N ASN A 278 19.63 8.66 -61.61
CA ASN A 278 19.85 8.75 -60.17
C ASN A 278 18.55 8.65 -59.33
N LEU A 279 17.45 9.23 -59.81
CA LEU A 279 16.15 9.14 -59.14
C LEU A 279 15.63 7.70 -59.11
N LEU A 280 15.73 6.97 -60.23
CA LEU A 280 15.26 5.58 -60.31
C LEU A 280 16.05 4.64 -59.39
N THR A 281 17.37 4.78 -59.32
CA THR A 281 18.20 3.96 -58.40
C THR A 281 17.92 4.25 -56.93
N SER A 282 17.64 5.51 -56.59
CA SER A 282 17.31 5.91 -55.21
C SER A 282 15.97 5.35 -54.77
N ILE A 283 14.97 5.34 -55.66
CA ILE A 283 13.64 4.76 -55.41
C ILE A 283 13.77 3.27 -55.08
N ASP A 284 14.54 2.51 -55.87
CA ASP A 284 14.73 1.06 -55.69
C ASP A 284 15.31 0.71 -54.31
N THR A 285 16.29 1.50 -53.87
CA THR A 285 16.94 1.33 -52.56
C THR A 285 15.96 1.64 -51.41
N LEU A 286 15.23 2.76 -51.52
CA LEU A 286 14.21 3.17 -50.54
C LEU A 286 13.07 2.16 -50.44
N THR A 287 12.64 1.57 -51.55
CA THR A 287 11.57 0.57 -51.55
C THR A 287 11.98 -0.73 -50.86
N SER A 288 13.23 -1.16 -51.03
CA SER A 288 13.75 -2.35 -50.36
C SER A 288 13.89 -2.15 -48.84
N GLU A 289 14.39 -1.00 -48.40
CA GLU A 289 14.48 -0.67 -46.97
C GLU A 289 13.10 -0.55 -46.31
N LEU A 290 12.12 0.02 -47.02
CA LEU A 290 10.73 0.10 -46.55
C LEU A 290 10.12 -1.29 -46.39
N GLU A 291 10.30 -2.19 -47.35
CA GLU A 291 9.77 -3.56 -47.27
C GLU A 291 10.36 -4.33 -46.08
N SER A 292 11.67 -4.22 -45.88
CA SER A 292 12.37 -4.82 -44.74
C SER A 292 11.85 -4.29 -43.40
N SER A 293 11.67 -2.97 -43.29
CA SER A 293 11.17 -2.31 -42.07
C SER A 293 9.73 -2.73 -41.73
N PHE A 294 8.84 -2.80 -42.73
CA PHE A 294 7.47 -3.27 -42.52
C PHE A 294 7.44 -4.74 -42.11
N SER A 295 8.26 -5.59 -42.73
CA SER A 295 8.36 -7.02 -42.37
C SER A 295 8.84 -7.22 -40.94
N PHE A 296 9.86 -6.46 -40.51
CA PHE A 296 10.37 -6.49 -39.15
C PHE A 296 9.33 -6.04 -38.11
N LEU A 297 8.59 -4.96 -38.37
CA LEU A 297 7.58 -4.48 -37.41
C LEU A 297 6.40 -5.45 -37.33
N LEU A 298 5.91 -5.95 -38.48
CA LEU A 298 4.81 -6.91 -38.51
C LEU A 298 5.14 -8.24 -37.84
N SER A 299 6.40 -8.70 -37.87
CA SER A 299 6.81 -9.92 -37.15
C SER A 299 6.72 -9.80 -35.63
N HIS A 300 6.69 -8.58 -35.08
CA HIS A 300 6.55 -8.33 -33.64
C HIS A 300 5.08 -8.18 -33.18
N ARG A 301 4.11 -8.23 -34.10
CA ARG A 301 2.68 -8.08 -33.79
C ARG A 301 2.19 -9.07 -32.74
N ASP A 302 2.52 -10.35 -32.90
CA ASP A 302 2.08 -11.41 -32.00
C ASP A 302 2.72 -11.24 -30.61
N GLN A 303 4.00 -10.86 -30.56
CA GLN A 303 4.70 -10.58 -29.30
C GLN A 303 4.06 -9.40 -28.54
N TYR A 304 3.67 -8.34 -29.24
CA TYR A 304 2.95 -7.22 -28.62
C TYR A 304 1.58 -7.63 -28.07
N SER A 305 0.85 -8.47 -28.80
CA SER A 305 -0.45 -8.99 -28.36
C SER A 305 -0.31 -9.81 -27.08
N LEU A 306 0.68 -10.71 -27.03
CA LEU A 306 0.97 -11.51 -25.82
C LEU A 306 1.35 -10.62 -24.63
N ASN A 307 2.24 -9.64 -24.83
CA ASN A 307 2.64 -8.73 -23.76
C ASN A 307 1.46 -7.92 -23.19
N VAL A 308 0.50 -7.52 -24.03
CA VAL A 308 -0.71 -6.81 -23.60
C VAL A 308 -1.62 -7.72 -22.78
N GLU A 309 -1.78 -8.97 -23.18
CA GLU A 309 -2.58 -9.96 -22.47
C GLU A 309 -1.96 -10.30 -21.11
N ASP A 310 -0.63 -10.50 -21.06
CA ASP A 310 0.13 -10.69 -19.82
C ASP A 310 0.03 -9.48 -18.88
N LEU A 311 0.11 -8.25 -19.43
CA LEU A 311 -0.10 -7.02 -18.66
C LEU A 311 -1.51 -6.97 -18.07
N LYS A 312 -2.54 -7.32 -18.85
CA LYS A 312 -3.93 -7.34 -18.39
C LYS A 312 -4.12 -8.35 -17.26
N ALA A 313 -3.62 -9.57 -17.43
CA ALA A 313 -3.68 -10.62 -16.41
C ALA A 313 -2.92 -10.23 -15.13
N SER A 314 -1.76 -9.58 -15.28
CA SER A 314 -0.97 -9.08 -14.14
C SER A 314 -1.72 -7.99 -13.37
N ILE A 315 -2.41 -7.08 -14.06
CA ILE A 315 -3.22 -6.02 -13.43
C ILE A 315 -4.43 -6.61 -12.71
N GLU A 316 -5.12 -7.60 -13.30
CA GLU A 316 -6.21 -8.32 -12.63
C GLU A 316 -5.73 -9.00 -11.34
N SER A 317 -4.59 -9.70 -11.41
CA SER A 317 -3.96 -10.32 -10.24
C SER A 317 -3.62 -9.29 -9.13
N VAL A 318 -3.13 -8.10 -9.49
CA VAL A 318 -2.87 -7.02 -8.52
C VAL A 318 -4.17 -6.50 -7.88
N VAL A 319 -5.24 -6.33 -8.67
CA VAL A 319 -6.55 -5.88 -8.16
C VAL A 319 -7.16 -6.92 -7.22
N ASP A 320 -7.11 -8.20 -7.58
CA ASP A 320 -7.60 -9.30 -6.76
C ASP A 320 -6.77 -9.45 -5.48
N GLY A 321 -5.44 -9.38 -5.59
CA GLY A 321 -4.54 -9.38 -4.43
C GLY A 321 -4.80 -8.24 -3.46
N ALA A 322 -5.03 -7.02 -3.98
CA ALA A 322 -5.38 -5.87 -3.15
C ALA A 322 -6.73 -6.06 -2.43
N ALA A 323 -7.72 -6.68 -3.07
CA ALA A 323 -9.01 -6.98 -2.43
C ALA A 323 -8.88 -8.01 -1.29
N VAL A 324 -8.04 -9.04 -1.47
CA VAL A 324 -7.74 -10.02 -0.41
C VAL A 324 -7.03 -9.34 0.77
N ILE A 325 -6.06 -8.47 0.51
CA ILE A 325 -5.35 -7.71 1.55
C ILE A 325 -6.32 -6.80 2.31
N ALA A 326 -7.23 -6.11 1.62
CA ALA A 326 -8.24 -5.26 2.25
C ALA A 326 -9.14 -6.07 3.21
N SER A 327 -9.63 -7.23 2.77
CA SER A 327 -10.43 -8.12 3.62
C SER A 327 -9.65 -8.66 4.82
N ALA A 328 -8.37 -9.00 4.64
CA ALA A 328 -7.50 -9.41 5.74
C ALA A 328 -7.25 -8.27 6.75
N ALA A 329 -7.11 -7.03 6.29
CA ALA A 329 -6.96 -5.86 7.14
C ALA A 329 -8.24 -5.55 7.95
N GLU A 330 -9.42 -5.70 7.34
CA GLU A 330 -10.71 -5.62 8.05
C GLU A 330 -10.83 -6.71 9.13
N GLY A 331 -10.48 -7.96 8.80
CA GLY A 331 -10.44 -9.06 9.78
C GLY A 331 -9.46 -8.78 10.92
N SER A 332 -8.28 -8.24 10.61
CA SER A 332 -7.30 -7.84 11.63
C SER A 332 -7.83 -6.73 12.54
N THR A 333 -8.60 -5.79 12.01
CA THR A 333 -9.22 -4.71 12.81
C THR A 333 -10.19 -5.28 13.85
N ALA A 334 -11.01 -6.25 13.44
CA ALA A 334 -11.93 -6.93 14.36
C ALA A 334 -11.18 -7.67 15.49
N SER A 335 -10.10 -8.40 15.16
CA SER A 335 -9.26 -9.06 16.17
C SER A 335 -8.56 -8.08 17.11
N VAL A 336 -8.17 -6.91 16.61
CA VAL A 336 -7.56 -5.83 17.42
C VAL A 336 -8.58 -5.26 18.41
N ASP A 337 -9.82 -5.03 17.99
CA ASP A 337 -10.89 -4.54 18.88
C ASP A 337 -11.25 -5.57 19.99
N GLU A 338 -11.26 -6.87 19.65
CA GLU A 338 -11.42 -7.95 20.64
C GLU A 338 -10.25 -7.97 21.64
N THR A 339 -9.02 -7.89 21.14
CA THR A 339 -7.82 -7.85 21.99
C THR A 339 -7.81 -6.59 22.87
N SER A 340 -8.29 -5.45 22.36
CA SER A 340 -8.42 -4.19 23.12
C SER A 340 -9.37 -4.35 24.31
N THR A 341 -10.49 -5.02 24.08
CA THR A 341 -11.47 -5.33 25.13
C THR A 341 -10.85 -6.22 26.21
N ALA A 342 -10.15 -7.29 25.83
CA ALA A 342 -9.46 -8.17 26.76
C ALA A 342 -8.38 -7.45 27.57
N VAL A 343 -7.63 -6.54 26.96
CA VAL A 343 -6.62 -5.70 27.63
C VAL A 343 -7.24 -4.76 28.67
N ASN A 344 -8.42 -4.22 28.37
CA ASN A 344 -9.17 -3.40 29.32
C ASN A 344 -9.65 -4.22 30.52
N GLU A 345 -10.20 -5.41 30.29
CA GLU A 345 -10.60 -6.35 31.36
C GLU A 345 -9.41 -6.74 32.25
N ILE A 346 -8.25 -7.05 31.64
CA ILE A 346 -7.01 -7.32 32.38
C ILE A 346 -6.61 -6.12 33.24
N SER A 347 -6.76 -4.89 32.72
CA SER A 347 -6.43 -3.67 33.47
C SER A 347 -7.29 -3.51 34.72
N VAL A 348 -8.60 -3.75 34.59
CA VAL A 348 -9.54 -3.74 35.72
C VAL A 348 -9.20 -4.83 36.73
N ALA A 349 -8.90 -6.05 36.27
CA ALA A 349 -8.51 -7.15 37.14
C ALA A 349 -7.22 -6.85 37.94
N ILE A 350 -6.23 -6.20 37.33
CA ILE A 350 -4.98 -5.80 38.01
C ILE A 350 -5.25 -4.75 39.11
N GLU A 351 -6.16 -3.79 38.86
CA GLU A 351 -6.57 -2.82 39.88
C GLU A 351 -7.28 -3.49 41.05
N GLU A 352 -8.16 -4.45 40.78
CA GLU A 352 -8.85 -5.23 41.80
C GLU A 352 -7.87 -6.04 42.65
N VAL A 353 -6.92 -6.74 42.01
CA VAL A 353 -5.85 -7.45 42.72
C VAL A 353 -5.06 -6.50 43.61
N SER A 354 -4.72 -5.31 43.12
CA SER A 354 -3.99 -4.32 43.92
C SER A 354 -4.77 -3.87 45.17
N ARG A 355 -6.08 -3.63 45.07
CA ARG A 355 -6.93 -3.31 46.24
C ARG A 355 -7.04 -4.49 47.22
N ASN A 356 -7.14 -5.70 46.70
CA ASN A 356 -7.18 -6.91 47.51
C ASN A 356 -5.87 -7.12 48.28
N LEU A 357 -4.71 -6.78 47.67
CA LEU A 357 -3.42 -6.82 48.34
C LEU A 357 -3.29 -5.79 49.46
N ASP A 358 -3.79 -4.56 49.26
CA ASP A 358 -3.82 -3.54 50.33
C ASP A 358 -4.66 -4.02 51.54
N THR A 359 -5.82 -4.63 51.26
CA THR A 359 -6.69 -5.22 52.29
C THR A 359 -5.97 -6.37 53.00
N LEU A 360 -5.32 -7.27 52.24
CA LEU A 360 -4.57 -8.40 52.79
C LEU A 360 -3.41 -7.93 53.68
N ALA A 361 -2.68 -6.89 53.27
CA ALA A 361 -1.62 -6.29 54.08
C ALA A 361 -2.15 -5.77 55.43
N GLY A 362 -3.33 -5.14 55.42
CA GLY A 362 -4.03 -4.73 56.65
C GLY A 362 -4.39 -5.91 57.55
N ILE A 363 -4.94 -6.99 56.98
CA ILE A 363 -5.30 -8.22 57.72
C ILE A 363 -4.07 -8.88 58.31
N VAL A 364 -2.97 -8.96 57.58
CA VAL A 364 -1.69 -9.51 58.06
C VAL A 364 -1.16 -8.70 59.24
N HIS A 365 -1.19 -7.36 59.14
CA HIS A 365 -0.74 -6.51 60.23
C HIS A 365 -1.60 -6.68 61.49
N GLN A 366 -2.93 -6.69 61.34
CA GLN A 366 -3.85 -6.92 62.45
C GLN A 366 -3.67 -8.31 63.07
N SER A 367 -3.44 -9.33 62.25
CA SER A 367 -3.19 -10.70 62.71
C SER A 367 -1.87 -10.81 63.48
N ALA A 368 -0.82 -10.12 63.03
CA ALA A 368 0.45 -10.06 63.74
C ALA A 368 0.28 -9.41 65.11
N SER A 369 -0.42 -8.27 65.21
CA SER A 369 -0.72 -7.63 66.50
C SER A 369 -1.56 -8.54 67.42
N ALA A 370 -2.53 -9.28 66.88
CA ALA A 370 -3.29 -10.24 67.66
C ALA A 370 -2.41 -11.38 68.20
N MET A 371 -1.40 -11.85 67.44
CA MET A 371 -0.44 -12.85 67.93
C MET A 371 0.45 -12.31 69.05
N GLU A 372 0.86 -11.03 69.00
CA GLU A 372 1.58 -10.38 70.09
C GLU A 372 0.73 -10.32 71.37
N GLU A 373 -0.56 -9.96 71.24
CA GLU A 373 -1.49 -9.93 72.36
C GLU A 373 -1.71 -11.33 72.97
N ILE A 374 -1.89 -12.36 72.12
CA ILE A 374 -2.01 -13.75 72.57
C ILE A 374 -0.73 -14.18 73.29
N THR A 375 0.44 -13.80 72.79
CA THR A 375 1.72 -14.10 73.45
C THR A 375 1.76 -13.51 74.86
N GLY A 376 1.32 -12.26 75.03
CA GLY A 376 1.19 -11.64 76.35
C GLY A 376 0.21 -12.37 77.27
N ASN A 377 -0.93 -12.81 76.74
CA ASN A 377 -1.93 -13.59 77.49
C ASN A 377 -1.39 -14.94 77.95
N ILE A 378 -0.66 -15.66 77.08
CA ILE A 378 0.02 -16.92 77.40
C ILE A 378 0.96 -16.74 78.58
N THR A 379 1.81 -15.70 78.56
CA THR A 379 2.72 -15.40 79.69
C THR A 379 1.95 -15.09 80.99
N SER A 380 0.78 -14.44 80.90
CA SER A 380 -0.05 -14.16 82.06
C SER A 380 -0.70 -15.43 82.63
N VAL A 381 -1.14 -16.35 81.77
CA VAL A 381 -1.68 -17.66 82.16
C VAL A 381 -0.59 -18.52 82.81
N GLU A 382 0.60 -18.57 82.21
CA GLU A 382 1.75 -19.30 82.78
C GLU A 382 2.07 -18.82 84.20
N ARG A 383 2.14 -17.49 84.40
CA ARG A 383 2.35 -16.90 85.73
C ARG A 383 1.24 -17.26 86.70
N SER A 384 -0.02 -17.22 86.25
CA SER A 384 -1.18 -17.52 87.09
C SER A 384 -1.21 -19.00 87.50
N ALA A 385 -0.83 -19.90 86.59
CA ALA A 385 -0.69 -21.33 86.86
C ALA A 385 0.43 -21.59 87.88
N ALA A 386 1.58 -20.94 87.74
CA ALA A 386 2.69 -21.04 88.69
C ALA A 386 2.30 -20.56 90.10
N ILE A 387 1.60 -19.43 90.22
CA ILE A 387 1.09 -18.93 91.51
C ILE A 387 0.07 -19.91 92.11
N SER A 388 -0.85 -20.43 91.29
CA SER A 388 -1.88 -21.38 91.75
C SER A 388 -1.25 -22.69 92.24
N HIS A 389 -0.18 -23.15 91.59
CA HIS A 389 0.58 -24.32 91.99
C HIS A 389 1.24 -24.11 93.35
N GLU A 390 1.91 -22.98 93.54
CA GLU A 390 2.57 -22.61 94.80
C GLU A 390 1.55 -22.52 95.95
N VAL A 391 0.42 -21.82 95.74
CA VAL A 391 -0.64 -21.72 96.75
C VAL A 391 -1.21 -23.08 97.10
N SER A 392 -1.43 -23.95 96.12
CA SER A 392 -1.92 -25.32 96.36
C SER A 392 -0.89 -26.16 97.12
N SER A 393 0.41 -25.99 96.85
CA SER A 393 1.48 -26.65 97.62
C SER A 393 1.51 -26.17 99.07
N GLN A 394 1.32 -24.88 99.32
CA GLN A 394 1.24 -24.33 100.68
C GLN A 394 0.02 -24.85 101.45
N VAL A 395 -1.16 -24.91 100.81
CA VAL A 395 -2.37 -25.48 101.41
C VAL A 395 -2.16 -26.96 101.74
N GLN A 396 -1.49 -27.71 100.86
CA GLN A 396 -1.15 -29.12 101.11
C GLN A 396 -0.30 -29.26 102.40
N ALA A 397 0.77 -28.48 102.52
CA ALA A 397 1.66 -28.51 103.68
C ALA A 397 0.94 -28.12 104.99
N GLN A 398 0.15 -27.03 104.97
CA GLN A 398 -0.61 -26.57 106.13
C GLN A 398 -1.69 -27.57 106.56
N THR A 399 -2.32 -28.24 105.59
CA THR A 399 -3.33 -29.25 105.88
C THR A 399 -2.72 -30.49 106.53
N GLU A 400 -1.54 -30.91 106.08
CA GLU A 400 -0.81 -32.01 106.70
C GLU A 400 -0.39 -31.68 108.13
N GLU A 401 0.15 -30.48 108.38
CA GLU A 401 0.45 -29.99 109.74
C GLU A 401 -0.81 -29.98 110.62
N GLY A 402 -1.92 -29.47 110.09
CA GLY A 402 -3.21 -29.47 110.78
C GLY A 402 -3.70 -30.87 111.14
N ARG A 403 -3.49 -31.87 110.26
CA ARG A 403 -3.84 -33.27 110.54
C ARG A 403 -3.00 -33.86 111.65
N THR A 404 -1.71 -33.58 111.68
CA THR A 404 -0.83 -33.99 112.78
C THR A 404 -1.34 -33.44 114.11
N ALA A 405 -1.64 -32.13 114.17
CA ALA A 405 -2.15 -31.48 115.38
C ALA A 405 -3.52 -32.05 115.84
N VAL A 406 -4.42 -32.36 114.92
CA VAL A 406 -5.71 -33.00 115.22
C VAL A 406 -5.50 -34.41 115.77
N ASN A 407 -4.61 -35.21 115.17
CA ASN A 407 -4.31 -36.56 115.65
C ASN A 407 -3.68 -36.54 117.05
N GLU A 408 -2.77 -35.61 117.33
CA GLU A 408 -2.23 -35.40 118.68
C GLU A 408 -3.33 -35.04 119.68
N THR A 409 -4.24 -34.14 119.29
CA THR A 409 -5.39 -33.74 120.12
C THR A 409 -6.32 -34.91 120.44
N ILE A 410 -6.61 -35.78 119.45
CA ILE A 410 -7.39 -37.01 119.65
C ILE A 410 -6.67 -37.93 120.64
N GLY A 411 -5.35 -38.08 120.51
CA GLY A 411 -4.52 -38.85 121.44
C GLY A 411 -4.63 -38.32 122.88
N SER A 412 -4.48 -37.01 123.08
CA SER A 412 -4.63 -36.37 124.40
C SER A 412 -6.05 -36.53 124.97
N LEU A 413 -7.09 -36.47 124.13
CA LEU A 413 -8.47 -36.71 124.58
C LEU A 413 -8.69 -38.16 125.02
N ALA A 414 -8.04 -39.14 124.37
CA ALA A 414 -8.08 -40.54 124.79
C ALA A 414 -7.39 -40.74 126.15
N GLU A 415 -6.28 -40.04 126.42
CA GLU A 415 -5.64 -40.04 127.74
C GLU A 415 -6.54 -39.41 128.81
N ILE A 416 -7.21 -38.29 128.50
CA ILE A 416 -8.19 -37.66 129.39
C ILE A 416 -9.35 -38.60 129.66
N GLN A 417 -9.86 -39.30 128.64
CA GLN A 417 -10.93 -40.29 128.80
C GLN A 417 -10.54 -41.36 129.81
N HIS A 418 -9.31 -41.88 129.72
CA HIS A 418 -8.78 -42.86 130.65
C HIS A 418 -8.72 -42.31 132.09
N SER A 419 -8.19 -41.09 132.26
CA SER A 419 -8.10 -40.43 133.58
C SER A 419 -9.48 -40.17 134.22
N VAL A 420 -10.47 -39.81 133.41
CA VAL A 420 -11.87 -39.63 133.82
C VAL A 420 -12.48 -40.95 134.30
N GLU A 421 -12.21 -42.07 133.61
CA GLU A 421 -12.67 -43.40 134.01
C GLU A 421 -12.02 -43.87 135.33
N GLU A 422 -10.72 -43.65 135.50
CA GLU A 422 -10.03 -43.94 136.76
C GLU A 422 -10.59 -43.11 137.92
N SER A 423 -10.87 -41.83 137.68
CA SER A 423 -11.46 -40.91 138.66
C SER A 423 -12.87 -41.36 139.05
N TYR A 424 -13.71 -41.73 138.07
CA TYR A 424 -15.04 -42.28 138.32
C TYR A 424 -15.00 -43.53 139.21
N ALA A 425 -14.09 -44.47 138.90
CA ALA A 425 -13.88 -45.67 139.70
C ALA A 425 -13.38 -45.35 141.11
N GLY A 426 -12.50 -44.34 141.26
CA GLY A 426 -12.02 -43.83 142.54
C GLY A 426 -13.14 -43.32 143.44
N ILE A 427 -14.02 -42.47 142.88
CA ILE A 427 -15.17 -41.90 143.61
C ILE A 427 -16.18 -42.98 143.97
N THR A 428 -16.45 -43.93 143.07
CA THR A 428 -17.34 -45.06 143.35
C THR A 428 -16.84 -45.89 144.54
N ARG A 429 -15.54 -46.19 144.60
CA ARG A 429 -14.92 -46.88 145.75
C ARG A 429 -15.01 -46.05 147.04
N LEU A 430 -14.92 -44.73 146.96
CA LEU A 430 -15.09 -43.85 148.14
C LEU A 430 -16.53 -43.89 148.66
N ALA A 431 -17.52 -43.86 147.77
CA ALA A 431 -18.93 -43.98 148.13
C ALA A 431 -19.24 -45.33 148.81
N GLU A 432 -18.70 -46.44 148.29
CA GLU A 432 -18.83 -47.78 148.89
C GLU A 432 -18.19 -47.86 150.29
N LYS A 433 -16.97 -47.32 150.43
CA LYS A 433 -16.27 -47.27 151.73
C LYS A 433 -17.01 -46.40 152.74
N SER A 434 -17.57 -45.27 152.32
CA SER A 434 -18.34 -44.36 153.18
C SER A 434 -19.62 -45.04 153.67
N THR A 435 -20.34 -45.75 152.80
CA THR A 435 -21.50 -46.58 153.17
C THR A 435 -21.12 -47.66 154.19
N ARG A 436 -19.93 -48.27 154.05
CA ARG A 436 -19.43 -49.24 155.03
C ARG A 436 -19.12 -48.60 156.38
N ILE A 437 -18.58 -47.39 156.40
CA ILE A 437 -18.32 -46.62 157.63
C ILE A 437 -19.66 -46.24 158.29
N GLU A 438 -20.64 -45.77 157.52
CA GLU A 438 -22.00 -45.46 158.01
C GLU A 438 -22.60 -46.65 158.78
N ASN A 439 -22.52 -47.85 158.20
CA ASN A 439 -22.98 -49.09 158.86
C ASN A 439 -22.24 -49.37 160.18
N ILE A 440 -20.93 -49.14 160.24
CA ILE A 440 -20.14 -49.32 161.46
C ILE A 440 -20.54 -48.28 162.51
N VAL A 441 -20.71 -47.02 162.13
CA VAL A 441 -21.10 -45.93 163.02
C VAL A 441 -22.50 -46.18 163.58
N ASN A 442 -23.43 -46.69 162.77
CA ASN A 442 -24.76 -47.10 163.22
C ASN A 442 -24.70 -48.22 164.27
N VAL A 443 -23.84 -49.23 164.07
CA VAL A 443 -23.60 -50.28 165.08
C VAL A 443 -23.00 -49.70 166.37
N ILE A 444 -22.04 -48.77 166.27
CA ILE A 444 -21.47 -48.11 167.46
C ILE A 444 -22.53 -47.28 168.18
N ASN A 445 -23.37 -46.54 167.46
CA ASN A 445 -24.47 -45.78 168.03
C ASN A 445 -25.46 -46.70 168.77
N ASP A 446 -25.78 -47.86 168.20
CA ASP A 446 -26.63 -48.87 168.85
C ASP A 446 -25.97 -49.48 170.09
N ILE A 447 -24.67 -49.82 170.04
CA ILE A 447 -23.90 -50.27 171.21
C ILE A 447 -23.92 -49.19 172.28
N THR A 448 -23.70 -47.93 171.90
CA THR A 448 -23.68 -46.78 172.80
C THR A 448 -25.04 -46.57 173.46
N LYS A 449 -26.14 -46.64 172.72
CA LYS A 449 -27.50 -46.59 173.30
C LYS A 449 -27.72 -47.71 174.32
N ARG A 450 -27.27 -48.94 174.03
CA ARG A 450 -27.34 -50.07 174.96
C ARG A 450 -26.45 -49.86 176.20
N THR A 451 -25.24 -49.36 176.02
CA THR A 451 -24.30 -49.06 177.12
C THR A 451 -24.85 -47.98 178.04
N ASN A 452 -25.43 -46.90 177.49
CA ASN A 452 -26.11 -45.86 178.26
C ASN A 452 -27.27 -46.43 179.10
N LEU A 453 -28.08 -47.34 178.52
CA LEU A 453 -29.16 -48.02 179.26
C LEU A 453 -28.63 -48.96 180.34
N LEU A 454 -27.56 -49.71 180.08
CA LEU A 454 -26.90 -50.58 181.06
C LEU A 454 -26.29 -49.77 182.21
N ALA A 455 -25.61 -48.67 181.89
CA ALA A 455 -25.01 -47.76 182.86
C ALA A 455 -26.07 -47.03 183.70
N LEU A 456 -27.19 -46.65 183.10
CA LEU A 456 -28.36 -46.13 183.81
C LEU A 456 -28.92 -47.17 184.79
N ASN A 457 -29.12 -48.41 184.34
CA ASN A 457 -29.58 -49.50 185.22
C ASN A 457 -28.59 -49.77 186.37
N ALA A 458 -27.28 -49.76 186.09
CA ALA A 458 -26.24 -49.93 187.10
C ALA A 458 -26.21 -48.76 188.10
N SER A 459 -26.40 -47.51 187.65
CA SER A 459 -26.49 -46.32 188.50
C SER A 459 -27.72 -46.37 189.42
N ILE A 460 -28.86 -46.83 188.89
CA ILE A 460 -30.09 -47.06 189.68
C ILE A 460 -29.84 -48.11 190.77
N ILE A 461 -29.26 -49.26 190.42
CA ILE A 461 -28.95 -50.34 191.38
C ILE A 461 -27.93 -49.88 192.43
N ALA A 462 -26.92 -49.11 192.04
CA ALA A 462 -25.92 -48.55 192.95
C ALA A 462 -26.53 -47.54 193.94
N ALA A 463 -27.44 -46.69 193.48
CA ALA A 463 -28.22 -45.80 194.35
C ALA A 463 -29.13 -46.60 195.31
N GLN A 464 -29.68 -47.73 194.84
CA GLN A 464 -30.54 -48.62 195.62
C GLN A 464 -29.79 -49.40 196.72
N ALA A 465 -28.48 -49.63 196.55
CA ALA A 465 -27.61 -50.30 197.52
C ALA A 465 -27.05 -49.37 198.63
N GLY A 466 -27.38 -48.07 198.61
CA GLY A 466 -27.00 -47.11 199.67
C GLY A 466 -25.48 -46.89 199.80
N GLU A 467 -24.96 -46.83 201.02
CA GLU A 467 -23.52 -46.58 201.29
C GLU A 467 -22.59 -47.63 200.65
N TYR A 468 -23.03 -48.89 200.52
CA TYR A 468 -22.24 -49.97 199.90
C TYR A 468 -22.15 -49.87 198.37
N GLY A 469 -23.04 -49.09 197.72
CA GLY A 469 -23.10 -48.91 196.27
C GLY A 469 -22.40 -47.65 195.75
N LYS A 470 -21.94 -46.74 196.63
CA LYS A 470 -21.39 -45.41 196.28
C LYS A 470 -20.26 -45.48 195.25
N SER A 471 -19.27 -46.33 195.46
CA SER A 471 -18.13 -46.48 194.53
C SER A 471 -18.55 -47.05 193.17
N PHE A 472 -19.58 -47.90 193.15
CA PHE A 472 -20.14 -48.47 191.92
C PHE A 472 -21.00 -47.46 191.14
N GLY A 473 -21.72 -46.59 191.86
CA GLY A 473 -22.55 -45.52 191.27
C GLY A 473 -21.71 -44.50 190.52
N VAL A 474 -20.56 -44.08 191.08
CA VAL A 474 -19.63 -43.16 190.40
C VAL A 474 -19.12 -43.76 189.08
N VAL A 475 -18.77 -45.04 189.06
CA VAL A 475 -18.33 -45.73 187.83
C VAL A 475 -19.48 -45.84 186.83
N ALA A 476 -20.69 -46.13 187.28
CA ALA A 476 -21.86 -46.24 186.40
C ALA A 476 -22.26 -44.89 185.78
N ASP A 477 -22.21 -43.79 186.54
CA ASP A 477 -22.43 -42.43 186.01
C ASP A 477 -21.32 -42.02 185.03
N GLU A 478 -20.05 -42.40 185.28
CA GLU A 478 -18.94 -42.14 184.36
C GLU A 478 -19.10 -42.93 183.04
N ILE A 479 -19.50 -44.20 183.10
CA ILE A 479 -19.81 -45.00 181.90
C ILE A 479 -20.99 -44.39 181.13
N ARG A 480 -22.01 -43.89 181.84
CA ARG A 480 -23.17 -43.22 181.23
C ARG A 480 -22.75 -41.95 180.50
N ASN A 481 -21.93 -41.11 181.14
CA ASN A 481 -21.42 -39.88 180.54
C ASN A 481 -20.55 -40.17 179.31
N LEU A 482 -19.63 -41.14 179.42
CA LEU A 482 -18.81 -41.61 178.30
C LEU A 482 -19.66 -42.14 177.14
N SER A 483 -20.76 -42.83 177.45
CA SER A 483 -21.71 -43.31 176.46
C SER A 483 -22.47 -42.16 175.78
N LEU A 484 -22.96 -41.16 176.52
CA LEU A 484 -23.61 -39.99 175.91
C LEU A 484 -22.64 -39.20 175.02
N GLN A 485 -21.39 -39.00 175.47
CA GLN A 485 -20.35 -38.36 174.70
C GLN A 485 -20.00 -39.15 173.43
N THR A 486 -19.89 -40.48 173.53
CA THR A 486 -19.70 -41.37 172.38
C THR A 486 -20.87 -41.28 171.39
N GLY A 487 -22.10 -41.16 171.90
CA GLY A 487 -23.30 -41.04 171.07
C GLY A 487 -23.39 -39.70 170.34
N HIS A 488 -22.91 -38.62 170.98
CA HIS A 488 -22.79 -37.32 170.32
C HIS A 488 -21.75 -37.36 169.21
N SER A 489 -20.55 -37.89 169.49
CA SER A 489 -19.47 -38.02 168.49
C SER A 489 -19.85 -38.95 167.33
N THR A 490 -20.58 -40.04 167.55
CA THR A 490 -21.08 -40.87 166.44
C THR A 490 -22.10 -40.11 165.58
N GLY A 491 -22.94 -39.26 166.17
CA GLY A 491 -23.85 -38.38 165.42
C GLY A 491 -23.12 -37.36 164.56
N GLU A 492 -22.05 -36.74 165.07
CA GLU A 492 -21.18 -35.86 164.29
C GLU A 492 -20.50 -36.62 163.13
N ILE A 493 -20.01 -37.83 163.38
CA ILE A 493 -19.42 -38.68 162.35
C ILE A 493 -20.46 -39.04 161.27
N THR A 494 -21.70 -39.36 161.64
CA THR A 494 -22.78 -39.61 160.67
C THR A 494 -23.00 -38.40 159.76
N GLY A 495 -23.05 -37.19 160.31
CA GLY A 495 -23.17 -35.97 159.51
C GLY A 495 -22.03 -35.77 158.51
N ILE A 496 -20.78 -36.04 158.93
CA ILE A 496 -19.61 -35.98 158.04
C ILE A 496 -19.70 -37.04 156.94
N ILE A 497 -20.16 -38.25 157.25
CA ILE A 497 -20.32 -39.33 156.25
C ILE A 497 -21.41 -38.99 155.23
N ASP A 498 -22.53 -38.41 155.68
CA ASP A 498 -23.60 -37.93 154.79
C ASP A 498 -23.09 -36.86 153.83
N GLU A 499 -22.29 -35.90 154.32
CA GLU A 499 -21.64 -34.87 153.49
C GLU A 499 -20.66 -35.50 152.47
N ILE A 500 -19.79 -36.42 152.91
CA ILE A 500 -18.88 -37.14 152.00
C ILE A 500 -19.65 -37.91 150.93
N MET A 501 -20.76 -38.56 151.28
CA MET A 501 -21.59 -39.30 150.32
C MET A 501 -22.28 -38.37 149.33
N PHE A 502 -22.80 -37.22 149.80
CA PHE A 502 -23.39 -36.20 148.94
C PHE A 502 -22.36 -35.66 147.94
N GLU A 503 -21.20 -35.22 148.41
CA GLU A 503 -20.12 -34.70 147.56
C GLU A 503 -19.57 -35.77 146.60
N SER A 504 -19.48 -37.03 147.04
CA SER A 504 -19.07 -38.14 146.17
C SER A 504 -20.06 -38.39 145.03
N ARG A 505 -21.37 -38.34 145.29
CA ARG A 505 -22.39 -38.49 144.24
C ARG A 505 -22.34 -37.33 143.26
N HIS A 506 -22.28 -36.10 143.79
CA HIS A 506 -22.19 -34.90 142.96
C HIS A 506 -20.92 -34.91 142.07
N ALA A 507 -19.79 -35.34 142.61
CA ALA A 507 -18.56 -35.49 141.85
C ALA A 507 -18.65 -36.61 140.79
N ALA A 508 -19.32 -37.74 141.08
CA ALA A 508 -19.56 -38.80 140.10
C ALA A 508 -20.46 -38.34 138.93
N ASP A 509 -21.48 -37.52 139.19
CA ASP A 509 -22.34 -36.93 138.17
C ASP A 509 -21.54 -35.98 137.26
N ASN A 510 -20.69 -35.13 137.84
CA ASN A 510 -19.82 -34.22 137.09
C ASN A 510 -18.79 -34.97 136.22
N ILE A 511 -18.22 -36.05 136.74
CA ILE A 511 -17.30 -36.91 135.97
C ILE A 511 -18.03 -37.59 134.82
N THR A 512 -19.28 -38.02 135.03
CA THR A 512 -20.11 -38.63 133.97
C THR A 512 -20.43 -37.64 132.86
N ALA A 513 -20.78 -36.39 133.22
CA ALA A 513 -20.96 -35.32 132.25
C ALA A 513 -19.66 -35.03 131.48
N THR A 514 -18.53 -34.99 132.18
CA THR A 514 -17.19 -34.78 131.57
C THR A 514 -16.85 -35.90 130.60
N LYS A 515 -17.13 -37.16 130.93
CA LYS A 515 -16.96 -38.31 130.02
C LYS A 515 -17.72 -38.11 128.71
N GLY A 516 -18.97 -37.63 128.78
CA GLY A 516 -19.76 -37.32 127.59
C GLY A 516 -19.13 -36.22 126.72
N LEU A 517 -18.58 -35.18 127.33
CA LEU A 517 -17.88 -34.10 126.60
C LEU A 517 -16.60 -34.59 125.91
N VAL A 518 -15.84 -35.46 126.56
CA VAL A 518 -14.61 -36.04 125.98
C VAL A 518 -14.92 -36.92 124.77
N VAL A 519 -15.92 -37.80 124.87
CA VAL A 519 -16.37 -38.64 123.74
C VAL A 519 -16.77 -37.78 122.54
N ARG A 520 -17.54 -36.72 122.78
CA ARG A 520 -17.92 -35.76 121.73
C ARG A 520 -16.70 -35.03 121.15
N GLY A 521 -15.70 -34.71 121.97
CA GLY A 521 -14.44 -34.11 121.52
C GLY A 521 -13.67 -35.02 120.56
N VAL A 522 -13.60 -36.32 120.87
CA VAL A 522 -12.96 -37.33 120.01
C VAL A 522 -13.69 -37.45 118.66
N GLU A 523 -15.03 -37.52 118.69
CA GLU A 523 -15.85 -37.58 117.47
C GLU A 523 -15.62 -36.35 116.58
N LEU A 524 -15.63 -35.15 117.16
CA LEU A 524 -15.37 -33.91 116.44
C LEU A 524 -13.95 -33.85 115.86
N GLY A 525 -12.96 -34.36 116.61
CA GLY A 525 -11.59 -34.51 116.12
C GLY A 525 -11.51 -35.40 114.88
N HIS A 526 -12.23 -36.52 114.86
CA HIS A 526 -12.24 -37.42 113.71
C HIS A 526 -12.84 -36.76 112.46
N VAL A 527 -13.98 -36.06 112.62
CA VAL A 527 -14.63 -35.29 111.54
C VAL A 527 -13.71 -34.20 111.00
N MET A 528 -12.97 -33.51 111.87
CA MET A 528 -11.97 -32.52 111.45
C MET A 528 -10.83 -33.17 110.65
N GLY A 529 -10.35 -34.34 111.10
CA GLY A 529 -9.33 -35.11 110.40
C GLY A 529 -9.75 -35.51 108.98
N GLU A 530 -10.98 -36.00 108.80
CA GLU A 530 -11.54 -36.32 107.47
C GLU A 530 -11.68 -35.07 106.59
N THR A 531 -12.10 -33.94 107.17
CA THR A 531 -12.24 -32.68 106.43
C THR A 531 -10.89 -32.17 105.93
N LEU A 532 -9.85 -32.24 106.77
CA LEU A 532 -8.49 -31.91 106.36
C LEU A 532 -7.97 -32.89 105.30
N GLN A 533 -8.25 -34.19 105.40
CA GLN A 533 -7.91 -35.16 104.35
C GLN A 533 -8.50 -34.74 102.99
N ALA A 534 -9.78 -34.36 102.96
CA ALA A 534 -10.44 -33.92 101.74
C ALA A 534 -9.84 -32.63 101.18
N ILE A 535 -9.39 -31.69 102.02
CA ILE A 535 -8.69 -30.47 101.58
C ILE A 535 -7.33 -30.84 100.97
N TYR A 536 -6.58 -31.75 101.60
CA TYR A 536 -5.29 -32.23 101.11
C TYR A 536 -5.43 -32.83 99.70
N ASP A 537 -6.38 -33.75 99.50
CA ASP A 537 -6.59 -34.41 98.22
C ASP A 537 -6.99 -33.42 97.11
N ARG A 538 -7.84 -32.43 97.45
CA ARG A 538 -8.20 -31.35 96.52
C ARG A 538 -7.00 -30.46 96.16
N SER A 539 -6.09 -30.23 97.11
CA SER A 539 -4.88 -29.47 96.86
C SER A 539 -3.95 -30.18 95.88
N VAL A 540 -3.78 -31.50 96.04
CA VAL A 540 -3.02 -32.34 95.11
C VAL A 540 -3.63 -32.29 93.71
N CYS A 541 -4.95 -32.46 93.59
CA CYS A 541 -5.64 -32.37 92.30
C CYS A 541 -5.48 -30.98 91.66
N SER A 542 -5.51 -29.90 92.46
CA SER A 542 -5.25 -28.53 91.98
C SER A 542 -3.83 -28.39 91.42
N MET A 543 -2.82 -28.97 92.09
CA MET A 543 -1.44 -29.00 91.60
C MET A 543 -1.31 -29.74 90.27
N GLU A 544 -1.97 -30.89 90.12
CA GLU A 544 -2.00 -31.65 88.85
C GLU A 544 -2.60 -30.81 87.72
N MET A 545 -3.78 -30.20 87.94
CA MET A 545 -4.42 -29.32 86.94
C MET A 545 -3.52 -28.16 86.54
N THR A 546 -2.82 -27.52 87.48
CA THR A 546 -1.88 -26.43 87.15
C THR A 546 -0.70 -26.91 86.31
N SER A 547 -0.24 -28.16 86.49
CA SER A 547 0.79 -28.76 85.64
C SER A 547 0.28 -29.00 84.23
N GLU A 548 -0.96 -29.48 84.07
CA GLU A 548 -1.60 -29.63 82.75
C GLU A 548 -1.76 -28.28 82.04
N ILE A 549 -2.19 -27.23 82.77
CA ILE A 549 -2.29 -25.87 82.24
C ILE A 549 -0.93 -25.39 81.75
N LYS A 550 0.14 -25.63 82.50
CA LYS A 550 1.50 -25.26 82.09
C LYS A 550 1.88 -25.94 80.77
N GLN A 551 1.68 -27.24 80.64
CA GLN A 551 1.95 -27.97 79.41
C GLN A 551 1.14 -27.43 78.22
N ALA A 552 -0.17 -27.23 78.40
CA ALA A 552 -1.03 -26.67 77.36
C ALA A 552 -0.59 -25.26 76.93
N THR A 553 -0.10 -24.46 77.88
CA THR A 553 0.40 -23.09 77.62
C THR A 553 1.72 -23.12 76.84
N GLU A 554 2.61 -24.08 77.10
CA GLU A 554 3.83 -24.29 76.31
C GLU A 554 3.50 -24.69 74.85
N GLU A 555 2.54 -25.60 74.65
CA GLU A 555 2.08 -26.00 73.31
C GLU A 555 1.40 -24.85 72.56
N GLN A 556 0.60 -24.03 73.26
CA GLN A 556 0.01 -22.81 72.69
C GLN A 556 1.08 -21.80 72.28
N SER A 557 2.14 -21.62 73.08
CA SER A 557 3.25 -20.71 72.76
C SER A 557 3.92 -21.09 71.45
N LEU A 558 4.22 -22.38 71.25
CA LEU A 558 4.78 -22.90 70.01
C LEU A 558 3.84 -22.66 68.81
N SER A 559 2.55 -22.89 69.00
CA SER A 559 1.53 -22.69 67.97
C SER A 559 1.43 -21.22 67.54
N VAL A 560 1.46 -20.29 68.51
CA VAL A 560 1.44 -18.84 68.24
C VAL A 560 2.68 -18.40 67.49
N GLN A 561 3.87 -18.91 67.84
CA GLN A 561 5.10 -18.62 67.09
C GLN A 561 5.02 -19.10 65.63
N MET A 562 4.43 -20.28 65.39
CA MET A 562 4.23 -20.79 64.03
C MET A 562 3.25 -19.91 63.23
N VAL A 563 2.17 -19.44 63.86
CA VAL A 563 1.22 -18.53 63.20
C VAL A 563 1.87 -17.18 62.92
N ALA A 564 2.63 -16.62 63.86
CA ALA A 564 3.36 -15.37 63.66
C ALA A 564 4.33 -15.46 62.48
N ARG A 565 5.10 -16.55 62.38
CA ARG A 565 5.98 -16.80 61.22
C ARG A 565 5.21 -16.95 59.91
N SER A 566 4.05 -17.61 59.94
CA SER A 566 3.18 -17.72 58.77
C SER A 566 2.67 -16.35 58.31
N MET A 567 2.42 -15.41 59.24
CA MET A 567 2.05 -14.03 58.90
C MET A 567 3.21 -13.27 58.25
N GLU A 568 4.46 -13.48 58.68
CA GLU A 568 5.64 -12.93 57.99
C GLU A 568 5.77 -13.47 56.55
N ASP A 569 5.56 -14.78 56.37
CA ASP A 569 5.60 -15.41 55.04
C ASP A 569 4.48 -14.87 54.12
N ILE A 570 3.26 -14.70 54.64
CA ILE A 570 2.15 -14.08 53.90
C ILE A 570 2.47 -12.62 53.56
N SER A 571 3.08 -11.86 54.47
CA SER A 571 3.52 -10.49 54.21
C SER A 571 4.51 -10.42 53.03
N SER A 572 5.52 -11.30 53.05
CA SER A 572 6.50 -11.42 51.98
C SER A 572 5.85 -11.80 50.65
N MET A 573 4.94 -12.77 50.66
CA MET A 573 4.19 -13.19 49.47
C MET A 573 3.31 -12.05 48.93
N THR A 574 2.64 -11.30 49.80
CA THR A 574 1.81 -10.13 49.43
C THR A 574 2.66 -9.08 48.72
N SER A 575 3.87 -8.81 49.23
CA SER A 575 4.83 -7.89 48.59
C SER A 575 5.30 -8.38 47.20
N GLN A 576 5.53 -9.69 47.06
CA GLN A 576 5.87 -10.28 45.75
C GLN A 576 4.72 -10.15 44.74
N ILE A 577 3.48 -10.45 45.15
CA ILE A 577 2.30 -10.33 44.28
C ILE A 577 2.05 -8.86 43.91
N PHE A 578 2.30 -7.92 44.83
CA PHE A 578 2.21 -6.48 44.54
C PHE A 578 3.18 -6.05 43.44
N ASN A 579 4.44 -6.48 43.53
CA ASN A 579 5.43 -6.21 42.50
C ASN A 579 5.05 -6.88 41.16
N GLY A 580 4.57 -8.12 41.18
CA GLY A 580 4.06 -8.81 40.00
C GLY A 580 2.89 -8.08 39.34
N SER A 581 1.93 -7.60 40.13
CA SER A 581 0.78 -6.82 39.64
C SER A 581 1.22 -5.50 39.01
N LYS A 582 2.22 -4.83 39.59
CA LYS A 582 2.81 -3.60 39.03
C LYS A 582 3.47 -3.85 37.68
N ASP A 583 4.18 -4.96 37.52
CA ASP A 583 4.81 -5.31 36.25
C ASP A 583 3.78 -5.75 35.21
N GLN A 584 2.74 -6.48 35.61
CA GLN A 584 1.60 -6.79 34.76
C GLN A 584 0.91 -5.52 34.27
N ALA A 585 0.70 -4.52 35.14
CA ALA A 585 0.13 -3.22 34.75
C ALA A 585 0.98 -2.51 33.68
N LYS A 586 2.31 -2.56 33.79
CA LYS A 586 3.21 -2.01 32.75
C LYS A 586 3.10 -2.77 31.44
N ALA A 587 3.08 -4.10 31.49
CA ALA A 587 2.94 -4.95 30.32
C ALA A 587 1.62 -4.67 29.59
N THR A 588 0.51 -4.61 30.33
CA THR A 588 -0.82 -4.30 29.79
C THR A 588 -0.86 -2.92 29.11
N ARG A 589 -0.21 -1.89 29.70
CA ARG A 589 -0.07 -0.58 29.03
C ARG A 589 0.74 -0.64 27.73
N SER A 590 1.78 -1.46 27.67
CA SER A 590 2.55 -1.66 26.44
C SER A 590 1.73 -2.38 25.37
N ILE A 591 0.94 -3.39 25.75
CA ILE A 591 0.03 -4.09 24.84
C ILE A 591 -1.03 -3.11 24.30
N ALA A 592 -1.62 -2.28 25.17
CA ALA A 592 -2.60 -1.27 24.75
C ALA A 592 -2.03 -0.31 23.69
N ARG A 593 -0.77 0.12 23.84
CA ARG A 593 -0.11 0.94 22.80
C ARG A 593 0.13 0.17 21.50
N ALA A 594 0.55 -1.09 21.59
CA ALA A 594 0.78 -1.93 20.42
C ALA A 594 -0.53 -2.15 19.63
N ILE A 595 -1.65 -2.33 20.33
CA ILE A 595 -3.00 -2.42 19.76
C ILE A 595 -3.34 -1.18 18.95
N GLU A 596 -3.09 0.02 19.50
CA GLU A 596 -3.34 1.27 18.77
C GLU A 596 -2.51 1.36 17.49
N THR A 597 -1.22 1.00 17.56
CA THR A 597 -0.35 0.97 16.38
C THR A 597 -0.82 -0.03 15.32
N VAL A 598 -1.27 -1.22 15.72
CA VAL A 598 -1.82 -2.21 14.77
C VAL A 598 -3.13 -1.71 14.16
N LYS A 599 -3.96 -1.02 14.93
CA LYS A 599 -5.20 -0.40 14.44
C LYS A 599 -4.92 0.66 13.37
N GLU A 600 -3.96 1.54 13.60
CA GLU A 600 -3.50 2.53 12.61
C GLU A 600 -2.95 1.85 11.35
N MET A 601 -2.07 0.85 11.49
CA MET A 601 -1.53 0.10 10.34
C MET A 601 -2.61 -0.60 9.51
N ALA A 602 -3.60 -1.21 10.16
CA ALA A 602 -4.72 -1.85 9.46
C ALA A 602 -5.54 -0.82 8.68
N HIS A 603 -5.79 0.36 9.27
CA HIS A 603 -6.50 1.45 8.59
C HIS A 603 -5.74 1.96 7.36
N GLU A 604 -4.44 2.22 7.49
CA GLU A 604 -3.59 2.63 6.36
C GLU A 604 -3.55 1.56 5.26
N MET A 605 -3.55 0.28 5.63
CA MET A 605 -3.54 -0.83 4.67
C MET A 605 -4.81 -0.89 3.83
N VAL A 606 -5.99 -0.69 4.45
CA VAL A 606 -7.27 -0.58 3.74
C VAL A 606 -7.28 0.61 2.78
N GLN A 607 -6.76 1.77 3.21
CA GLN A 607 -6.67 2.95 2.36
C GLN A 607 -5.71 2.75 1.16
N SER A 608 -4.56 2.14 1.41
CA SER A 608 -3.55 1.87 0.37
C SER A 608 -4.05 0.84 -0.66
N THR A 609 -4.70 -0.23 -0.20
CA THR A 609 -5.31 -1.23 -1.09
C THR A 609 -6.46 -0.66 -1.91
N SER A 610 -7.31 0.19 -1.32
CA SER A 610 -8.33 0.92 -2.07
C SER A 610 -7.72 1.76 -3.20
N SER A 611 -6.60 2.45 -2.93
CA SER A 611 -5.88 3.23 -3.93
C SER A 611 -5.27 2.33 -5.03
N GLN A 612 -4.67 1.19 -4.65
CA GLN A 612 -4.16 0.21 -5.61
C GLN A 612 -5.24 -0.36 -6.53
N VAL A 613 -6.44 -0.63 -6.02
CA VAL A 613 -7.57 -1.09 -6.83
C VAL A 613 -7.97 -0.01 -7.84
N GLU A 614 -7.99 1.26 -7.43
CA GLU A 614 -8.28 2.38 -8.33
C GLU A 614 -7.20 2.55 -9.41
N ASP A 615 -5.92 2.50 -9.02
CA ASP A 615 -4.79 2.58 -9.93
C ASP A 615 -4.77 1.39 -10.89
N GLY A 616 -5.00 0.16 -10.42
CA GLY A 616 -5.15 -1.02 -11.26
C GLY A 616 -6.27 -0.85 -12.30
N ARG A 617 -7.42 -0.29 -11.91
CA ARG A 617 -8.50 0.03 -12.85
C ARG A 617 -8.13 1.13 -13.86
N ARG A 618 -7.27 2.09 -13.50
CA ARG A 618 -6.74 3.10 -14.43
C ARG A 618 -5.74 2.47 -15.40
N ILE A 619 -4.79 1.69 -14.90
CA ILE A 619 -3.80 1.00 -15.72
C ILE A 619 -4.49 0.05 -16.70
N ARG A 620 -5.51 -0.72 -16.27
CA ARG A 620 -6.31 -1.57 -17.17
C ARG A 620 -6.91 -0.79 -18.33
N ARG A 621 -7.55 0.36 -18.05
CA ARG A 621 -8.11 1.24 -19.09
C ARG A 621 -7.03 1.77 -20.04
N THR A 622 -5.86 2.11 -19.51
CA THR A 622 -4.72 2.55 -20.32
C THR A 622 -4.20 1.41 -21.21
N VAL A 623 -4.06 0.19 -20.68
CA VAL A 623 -3.64 -1.00 -21.45
C VAL A 623 -4.64 -1.33 -22.54
N GLU A 624 -5.95 -1.27 -22.26
CA GLU A 624 -7.01 -1.43 -23.27
C GLU A 624 -6.91 -0.38 -24.38
N SER A 625 -6.66 0.88 -24.02
CA SER A 625 -6.46 1.96 -24.99
C SER A 625 -5.19 1.77 -25.83
N VAL A 626 -4.09 1.34 -25.22
CA VAL A 626 -2.82 1.06 -25.93
C VAL A 626 -2.98 -0.15 -26.85
N SER A 627 -3.65 -1.20 -26.39
CA SER A 627 -3.98 -2.39 -27.20
C SER A 627 -4.75 -2.01 -28.46
N ALA A 628 -5.80 -1.20 -28.32
CA ALA A 628 -6.58 -0.70 -29.46
C ALA A 628 -5.72 0.13 -30.43
N MET A 629 -4.87 1.00 -29.90
CA MET A 629 -3.95 1.81 -30.70
C MET A 629 -2.92 0.95 -31.46
N VAL A 630 -2.36 -0.06 -30.79
CA VAL A 630 -1.38 -0.98 -31.38
C VAL A 630 -2.02 -1.82 -32.49
N HIS A 631 -3.23 -2.35 -32.28
CA HIS A 631 -3.98 -3.03 -33.34
C HIS A 631 -4.22 -2.11 -34.54
N GLN A 632 -4.73 -0.91 -34.31
CA GLN A 632 -4.97 0.05 -35.39
C GLN A 632 -3.68 0.46 -36.12
N MET A 633 -2.55 0.53 -35.42
CA MET A 633 -1.24 0.82 -36.01
C MET A 633 -0.75 -0.33 -36.90
N PHE A 634 -0.88 -1.58 -36.45
CA PHE A 634 -0.54 -2.75 -37.25
C PHE A 634 -1.43 -2.90 -38.48
N ASP A 635 -2.74 -2.68 -38.35
CA ASP A 635 -3.68 -2.68 -39.48
C ASP A 635 -3.30 -1.61 -40.53
N ASN A 636 -2.96 -0.39 -40.08
CA ASN A 636 -2.48 0.67 -40.96
C ASN A 636 -1.12 0.33 -41.60
N MET A 637 -0.22 -0.37 -40.90
CA MET A 637 1.04 -0.82 -41.48
C MET A 637 0.84 -1.89 -42.56
N GLU A 638 -0.07 -2.84 -42.35
CA GLU A 638 -0.43 -3.83 -43.37
C GLU A 638 -1.01 -3.16 -44.62
N ALA A 639 -1.95 -2.21 -44.44
CA ALA A 639 -2.51 -1.43 -45.54
C ALA A 639 -1.44 -0.64 -46.30
N ARG A 640 -0.54 0.06 -45.59
CA ARG A 640 0.57 0.81 -46.21
C ARG A 640 1.58 -0.10 -46.90
N ARG A 641 1.90 -1.27 -46.34
CA ARG A 641 2.78 -2.25 -46.97
C ARG A 641 2.19 -2.76 -48.28
N ALA A 642 0.89 -3.06 -48.30
CA ALA A 642 0.18 -3.49 -49.52
C ALA A 642 0.24 -2.39 -50.60
N GLN A 643 -0.05 -1.14 -50.22
CA GLN A 643 0.02 0.00 -51.14
C GLN A 643 1.45 0.25 -51.66
N SER A 644 2.46 0.18 -50.79
CA SER A 644 3.87 0.32 -51.19
C SER A 644 4.30 -0.79 -52.15
N SER A 645 3.86 -2.03 -51.93
CA SER A 645 4.13 -3.16 -52.83
C SER A 645 3.51 -2.96 -54.22
N GLU A 646 2.32 -2.35 -54.30
CA GLU A 646 1.69 -2.01 -55.56
C GLU A 646 2.48 -0.94 -56.33
N VAL A 647 2.94 0.11 -55.63
CA VAL A 647 3.82 1.14 -56.21
C VAL A 647 5.15 0.54 -56.71
N VAL A 648 5.74 -0.41 -55.97
CA VAL A 648 6.95 -1.11 -56.41
C VAL A 648 6.72 -1.89 -57.71
N LYS A 649 5.61 -2.63 -57.80
CA LYS A 649 5.25 -3.36 -59.04
C LYS A 649 5.03 -2.42 -60.22
N GLU A 650 4.42 -1.26 -60.00
CA GLU A 650 4.19 -0.25 -61.03
C GLU A 650 5.51 0.38 -61.52
N LEU A 651 6.45 0.62 -60.60
CA LEU A 651 7.81 1.08 -60.91
C LEU A 651 8.61 0.03 -61.70
N GLU A 652 8.53 -1.25 -61.33
CA GLU A 652 9.15 -2.35 -62.09
C GLU A 652 8.55 -2.48 -63.50
N SER A 653 7.24 -2.29 -63.65
CA SER A 653 6.57 -2.26 -64.96
C SER A 653 7.05 -1.08 -65.81
N MET A 654 7.25 0.11 -65.23
CA MET A 654 7.82 1.24 -65.97
C MET A 654 9.26 0.97 -66.43
N LYS A 655 10.06 0.27 -65.61
CA LYS A 655 11.43 -0.13 -65.97
C LYS A 655 11.46 -1.09 -67.17
N SER A 656 10.54 -2.06 -67.23
CA SER A 656 10.48 -3.03 -68.34
C SER A 656 9.93 -2.44 -69.65
N THR A 657 9.10 -1.39 -69.59
CA THR A 657 8.51 -0.75 -70.78
C THR A 657 9.50 0.20 -71.50
N THR A 658 10.61 0.57 -70.86
CA THR A 658 11.59 1.54 -71.41
C THR A 658 12.83 0.88 -72.04
N CYS A 659 12.89 -0.45 -72.11
CA CYS A 659 14.05 -1.19 -72.63
C CYS A 659 13.60 -2.23 -73.69
N PRO A 660 13.75 -1.98 -75.00
CA PRO A 660 13.91 -3.06 -75.95
C PRO A 660 15.38 -3.51 -75.96
N LEU A 661 15.59 -4.82 -76.07
CA LEU A 661 16.89 -5.50 -76.21
C LEU A 661 17.81 -4.88 -77.28
#